data_AF-A0AAD1N175-F1
#
_entry.id   AF-A0AAD1N175-F1
#
_cell.length_a   1.000
_cell.length_b   1.000
_cell.length_c   1.000
_cell.angle_alpha   90.00
_cell.angle_beta   90.00
_cell.angle_gamma   90.00
#
_symmetry.space_group_name_H-M   'P 1'
#
loop_
_entity.id
_entity.type
_entity.pdbx_description
1 polymer ?
#
loop_
_entity_poly.entity_id
_entity_poly.type
_entity_poly.pdbx_seq_one_letter_code
_entity_poly.pdbx_strand_id
1 'polypeptide(L)'
;MIHYIAITGSPSSQRLMNQPGLYLVATTPAPSGGWMILAYADEVARQALTQNGFRFETLEDDRASDARFAMSASQVLGGPPVPEAVRSDIAVELLLRALDYLRGRLNRVVLEIMQSADVLAAQLALPVDEAAYDALIAAIDRFSTAVDVGFEPRTIDFTKAASASLAGVVSAAKTAVGLEGLRKIVRRVLDAGSVSGEFADLLGLAGSQASVVTGASSVELKVAAGDVSLLGIVSVGEVALAGDFRYSGAPQLGLTLRLQDLRMVDSAAGSLTAALGLADATGSVSLRIDTADGFTVNGGARGERISLVPPKSKGPVRITSLMLDVVPTGTRLFVALTSSVQGSIGSPLTLTAKNLGVRFEIDPLGDRLVREASLKTPDGFGIALDAGPVRGGGFLERVPVPGHPDWTRYSGALALRIGPVAVTGFAVLTDRPDGFSFAVSISVQISPPVELGLLFTLNGVGGIVGANVSADTRALAAGVGDGTISRLLFPDDPARAAPAILETLATVFPVHEGGFVIGPMVKLGWGRPVSFVTAEVALILSLPDPKILVLGRLRIAIPADFAPIIDLKAEIYGEFSGDRVLILASLIDSRIGFFTVAGQFGMLLRLGADPTFVLSAGGFHPRYQPPGELANLRRISAEISPPAFHLRLEAYAAITTNTVQFGGALDVRYGIDGTGVYGTAALDALIQFDPFGFQADLMAGVSVRVLDITLLAITLRLHLEGPAPWKAWGTGEVVLPWPLPDISIDVGPVTWGGKQPAPAPVVSARSMVVDALSRPQAWSATTAAGQYGVALAAADPGAGILIDPWSQLSATQSAVPLDVDIVRIGASRLADGERRVVLGPVTIAQQLALGYSAETATLTGEFASGQYLDLSDDDVLRRPSFENMPAGIQIDPRDADLVPGVVWVQPHYVTSFPHHDTGGFLDSVEAAAVSGLAVAATAAGSSVARTRYATAGSDLSIAHPGQMVVVSANTLQAVPGGPATAMTFTLAEQQLTALGATAVQLMALGGAG
;
A
#
# COMPACT_ATOMS: atom_id res chain seq x y z
N MET A 1 -37.29 6.73 25.26
CA MET A 1 -36.17 6.00 24.67
C MET A 1 -35.36 5.50 25.86
N ILE A 2 -35.16 4.19 25.96
CA ILE A 2 -34.63 3.56 27.18
C ILE A 2 -33.11 3.68 27.12
N HIS A 3 -32.49 4.40 28.06
CA HIS A 3 -31.04 4.58 28.07
C HIS A 3 -30.45 4.04 29.37
N TYR A 4 -29.42 3.22 29.20
CA TYR A 4 -28.54 2.85 30.31
C TYR A 4 -27.77 4.09 30.74
N ILE A 5 -27.81 4.38 32.03
CA ILE A 5 -27.04 5.46 32.63
C ILE A 5 -26.11 4.91 33.70
N ALA A 6 -24.88 5.43 33.74
CA ALA A 6 -23.92 5.14 34.79
C ALA A 6 -23.87 6.31 35.77
N ILE A 7 -24.24 6.08 37.03
CA ILE A 7 -24.26 7.10 38.08
C ILE A 7 -23.01 6.93 38.96
N THR A 8 -22.20 7.98 39.10
CA THR A 8 -20.97 7.95 39.92
C THR A 8 -20.98 9.04 41.00
N GLY A 9 -20.82 8.63 42.26
CA GLY A 9 -20.74 9.56 43.41
C GLY A 9 -20.89 8.88 44.77
N SER A 10 -20.46 9.56 45.84
CA SER A 10 -20.64 9.13 47.24
C SER A 10 -21.74 9.95 47.93
N PRO A 11 -23.02 9.54 47.80
CA PRO A 11 -23.96 9.69 48.92
C PRO A 11 -24.93 8.51 49.09
N SER A 12 -25.60 8.43 50.25
CA SER A 12 -26.39 7.31 50.75
C SER A 12 -27.44 6.74 49.78
N SER A 13 -27.31 5.45 49.50
CA SER A 13 -28.17 4.60 48.65
C SER A 13 -29.67 4.71 48.94
N GLN A 14 -30.06 5.11 50.16
CA GLN A 14 -31.45 5.38 50.54
C GLN A 14 -32.12 6.50 49.73
N ARG A 15 -31.39 7.47 49.17
CA ARG A 15 -31.98 8.53 48.33
C ARG A 15 -32.30 8.07 46.90
N LEU A 16 -31.67 6.99 46.43
CA LEU A 16 -31.82 6.43 45.08
C LEU A 16 -32.90 5.33 45.02
N MET A 17 -33.08 4.54 46.08
CA MET A 17 -34.01 3.39 46.09
C MET A 17 -35.50 3.75 46.04
N ASN A 18 -35.85 5.01 46.30
CA ASN A 18 -37.25 5.46 46.35
C ASN A 18 -37.64 6.41 45.19
N GLN A 19 -36.81 6.51 44.15
CA GLN A 19 -37.10 7.35 42.97
C GLN A 19 -37.95 6.57 41.96
N PRO A 20 -39.21 6.97 41.69
CA PRO A 20 -40.05 6.33 40.68
C PRO A 20 -39.47 6.54 39.28
N GLY A 21 -39.47 5.50 38.45
CA GLY A 21 -38.88 5.54 37.10
C GLY A 21 -37.39 5.15 37.03
N LEU A 22 -36.76 4.88 38.17
CA LEU A 22 -35.39 4.40 38.28
C LEU A 22 -35.38 2.92 38.70
N TYR A 23 -34.90 2.02 37.84
CA TYR A 23 -34.76 0.60 38.13
C TYR A 23 -33.29 0.22 38.19
N LEU A 24 -32.83 -0.15 39.38
CA LEU A 24 -31.44 -0.51 39.63
C LEU A 24 -31.15 -1.88 39.02
N VAL A 25 -30.20 -1.95 38.09
CA VAL A 25 -29.81 -3.17 37.41
C VAL A 25 -28.64 -3.83 38.15
N ALA A 26 -27.63 -3.04 38.52
CA ALA A 26 -26.48 -3.52 39.28
C ALA A 26 -25.79 -2.39 40.05
N THR A 27 -25.17 -2.74 41.17
CA THR A 27 -24.31 -1.84 41.93
C THR A 27 -22.94 -2.47 42.09
N THR A 28 -21.89 -1.81 41.62
CA THR A 28 -20.50 -2.28 41.75
C THR A 28 -19.65 -1.25 42.50
N PRO A 29 -18.66 -1.67 43.30
CA PRO A 29 -17.72 -0.73 43.89
C PRO A 29 -16.83 -0.13 42.81
N ALA A 30 -16.71 1.19 42.78
CA ALA A 30 -15.86 1.90 41.83
C ALA A 30 -14.39 1.92 42.31
N PRO A 31 -13.39 1.85 41.41
CA PRO A 31 -11.96 1.82 41.76
C PRO A 31 -11.47 3.03 42.56
N SER A 32 -12.18 4.15 42.46
CA SER A 32 -11.87 5.43 43.11
C SER A 32 -12.46 5.58 44.52
N GLY A 33 -13.14 4.55 45.04
CA GLY A 33 -13.88 4.62 46.30
C GLY A 33 -15.28 5.22 46.10
N GLY A 34 -16.31 4.39 46.27
CA GLY A 34 -17.71 4.73 46.01
C GLY A 34 -18.42 3.58 45.27
N TRP A 35 -19.70 3.77 44.92
CA TRP A 35 -20.49 2.78 44.16
C TRP A 35 -20.81 3.34 42.78
N MET A 36 -20.56 2.54 41.74
CA MET A 36 -21.09 2.74 40.40
C MET A 36 -22.42 2.00 40.31
N ILE A 37 -23.45 2.72 39.92
CA ILE A 37 -24.81 2.18 39.87
C ILE A 37 -25.25 2.19 38.41
N LEU A 38 -25.46 0.98 37.89
CA LEU A 38 -26.07 0.77 36.58
C LEU A 38 -27.57 0.73 36.79
N ALA A 39 -28.27 1.71 36.22
CA ALA A 39 -29.70 1.83 36.36
C ALA A 39 -30.35 2.03 35.00
N TYR A 40 -31.51 1.43 34.85
CA TYR A 40 -32.52 1.90 33.91
C TYR A 40 -33.11 3.17 34.50
N ALA A 41 -33.18 4.24 33.72
CA ALA A 41 -33.83 5.47 34.11
C ALA A 41 -34.71 5.96 32.98
N ASP A 42 -35.96 6.28 33.29
CA ASP A 42 -36.75 7.11 32.40
C ASP A 42 -36.33 8.59 32.48
N GLU A 43 -36.88 9.41 31.57
CA GLU A 43 -36.55 10.83 31.43
C GLU A 43 -36.80 11.64 32.73
N VAL A 44 -37.82 11.23 33.50
CA VAL A 44 -38.26 11.90 34.74
C VAL A 44 -37.27 11.61 35.87
N ALA A 45 -36.83 10.36 36.00
CA ALA A 45 -35.77 9.97 36.93
C ALA A 45 -34.44 10.67 36.59
N ARG A 46 -34.10 10.84 35.30
CA ARG A 46 -32.86 11.50 34.87
C ARG A 46 -32.79 12.98 35.27
N GLN A 47 -33.89 13.72 35.10
CA GLN A 47 -33.97 15.13 35.52
C GLN A 47 -33.88 15.28 37.04
N ALA A 48 -34.56 14.41 37.79
CA ALA A 48 -34.50 14.41 39.25
C ALA A 48 -33.08 14.09 39.78
N LEU A 49 -32.35 13.18 39.13
CA LEU A 49 -30.95 12.89 39.46
C LEU A 49 -30.03 14.08 39.19
N THR A 50 -30.22 14.78 38.07
CA THR A 50 -29.43 15.97 37.69
C THR A 50 -29.59 17.10 38.70
N GLN A 51 -30.83 17.40 39.10
CA GLN A 51 -31.16 18.48 40.05
C GLN A 51 -30.60 18.20 41.44
N ASN A 52 -30.45 16.93 41.80
CA ASN A 52 -29.87 16.50 43.08
C ASN A 52 -28.34 16.37 43.04
N GLY A 53 -27.68 16.84 41.97
CA GLY A 53 -26.22 16.92 41.87
C GLY A 53 -25.53 15.61 41.48
N PHE A 54 -26.29 14.61 41.02
CA PHE A 54 -25.73 13.36 40.51
C PHE A 54 -25.24 13.55 39.07
N ARG A 55 -24.01 13.10 38.78
CA ARG A 55 -23.45 13.03 37.42
C ARG A 55 -23.80 11.68 36.80
N PHE A 56 -24.27 11.70 35.57
CA PHE A 56 -24.54 10.50 34.79
C PHE A 56 -24.15 10.69 33.32
N GLU A 57 -23.70 9.61 32.69
CA GLU A 57 -23.48 9.54 31.25
C GLU A 57 -24.70 8.94 30.57
N THR A 58 -25.09 9.51 29.42
CA THR A 58 -26.23 9.04 28.62
C THR A 58 -25.66 8.30 27.43
N LEU A 59 -25.96 7.01 27.29
CA LEU A 59 -25.59 6.23 26.11
C LEU A 59 -26.73 6.33 25.09
N GLU A 60 -26.65 7.30 24.16
CA GLU A 60 -27.02 7.21 22.72
C GLU A 60 -27.00 8.57 22.00
N ASP A 61 -26.39 8.61 20.82
CA ASP A 61 -26.28 9.74 19.87
C ASP A 61 -26.82 9.26 18.51
N ASP A 62 -27.44 10.11 17.70
CA ASP A 62 -27.89 9.76 16.32
C ASP A 62 -26.69 9.34 15.45
N ARG A 63 -25.49 9.82 15.78
CA ARG A 63 -24.22 9.31 15.21
C ARG A 63 -23.95 7.85 15.54
N ALA A 64 -24.52 7.30 16.61
CA ALA A 64 -24.40 5.89 16.97
C ALA A 64 -25.31 5.00 16.11
N SER A 65 -26.46 5.47 15.62
CA SER A 65 -27.25 4.73 14.61
C SER A 65 -26.48 4.67 13.29
N ASP A 66 -25.88 5.79 12.87
CA ASP A 66 -25.01 5.82 11.69
C ASP A 66 -23.72 5.01 11.87
N ALA A 67 -23.08 5.04 13.05
CA ALA A 67 -21.88 4.26 13.34
C ALA A 67 -22.16 2.76 13.54
N ARG A 68 -23.30 2.39 14.14
CA ARG A 68 -23.76 0.98 14.23
C ARG A 68 -24.13 0.47 12.83
N PHE A 69 -24.80 1.28 12.03
CA PHE A 69 -25.09 0.95 10.63
C PHE A 69 -23.80 0.87 9.80
N ALA A 70 -22.85 1.79 9.98
CA ALA A 70 -21.55 1.76 9.31
C ALA A 70 -20.71 0.55 9.73
N MET A 71 -20.71 0.17 11.01
CA MET A 71 -20.06 -1.05 11.48
C MET A 71 -20.72 -2.31 10.88
N SER A 72 -22.04 -2.45 10.96
CA SER A 72 -22.76 -3.62 10.44
C SER A 72 -22.73 -3.68 8.90
N ALA A 73 -22.71 -2.53 8.21
CA ALA A 73 -22.54 -2.45 6.75
C ALA A 73 -21.09 -2.69 6.31
N SER A 74 -20.09 -2.28 7.11
CA SER A 74 -18.67 -2.58 6.85
C SER A 74 -18.37 -4.08 6.92
N GLN A 75 -19.13 -4.83 7.72
CA GLN A 75 -19.07 -6.30 7.80
C GLN A 75 -19.57 -7.00 6.52
N VAL A 76 -20.46 -6.36 5.74
CA VAL A 76 -21.00 -6.90 4.46
C VAL A 76 -20.19 -6.46 3.25
N LEU A 77 -19.51 -5.31 3.33
CA LEU A 77 -18.80 -4.70 2.20
C LEU A 77 -17.30 -5.04 2.13
N GLY A 78 -16.75 -5.81 3.08
CA GLY A 78 -15.35 -6.27 3.02
C GLY A 78 -14.64 -6.51 4.37
N GLY A 79 -15.32 -6.46 5.51
CA GLY A 79 -14.73 -6.73 6.82
C GLY A 79 -14.46 -8.23 7.09
N PRO A 80 -13.51 -8.56 7.99
CA PRO A 80 -13.28 -9.96 8.40
C PRO A 80 -14.56 -10.55 9.04
N PRO A 81 -14.81 -11.86 8.89
CA PRO A 81 -15.98 -12.51 9.46
C PRO A 81 -16.01 -12.31 10.97
N VAL A 82 -17.18 -11.96 11.51
CA VAL A 82 -17.41 -11.88 12.95
C VAL A 82 -17.18 -13.26 13.55
N PRO A 83 -16.46 -13.38 14.69
CA PRO A 83 -16.25 -14.67 15.35
C PRO A 83 -17.58 -15.42 15.55
N GLU A 84 -17.54 -16.74 15.37
CA GLU A 84 -18.67 -17.69 15.49
C GLU A 84 -19.49 -17.53 16.79
N ALA A 85 -18.90 -16.88 17.80
CA ALA A 85 -19.47 -16.61 19.11
C ALA A 85 -20.52 -15.48 19.17
N VAL A 86 -20.63 -14.59 18.17
CA VAL A 86 -21.77 -13.66 18.07
C VAL A 86 -22.94 -14.45 17.47
N ARG A 87 -23.55 -15.28 18.33
CA ARG A 87 -24.74 -16.08 18.02
C ARG A 87 -25.85 -15.12 17.60
N SER A 88 -26.63 -15.52 16.60
CA SER A 88 -27.83 -14.78 16.19
C SER A 88 -28.82 -14.86 17.36
N ASP A 89 -28.79 -13.89 18.28
CA ASP A 89 -29.65 -13.90 19.47
C ASP A 89 -31.12 -14.01 19.05
N ILE A 90 -31.49 -13.37 17.94
CA ILE A 90 -32.81 -13.52 17.30
C ILE A 90 -33.17 -14.98 16.96
N ALA A 91 -32.23 -15.78 16.46
CA ALA A 91 -32.48 -17.19 16.13
C ALA A 91 -32.71 -18.02 17.39
N VAL A 92 -31.90 -17.78 18.43
CA VAL A 92 -32.03 -18.47 19.72
C VAL A 92 -33.36 -18.12 20.38
N GLU A 93 -33.74 -16.85 20.43
CA GLU A 93 -35.02 -16.39 21.00
C GLU A 93 -36.24 -16.98 20.29
N LEU A 94 -36.25 -16.99 18.96
CA LEU A 94 -37.37 -17.51 18.18
C LEU A 94 -37.51 -19.03 18.34
N LEU A 95 -36.41 -19.78 18.37
CA LEU A 95 -36.40 -21.21 18.64
C LEU A 95 -36.85 -21.53 20.08
N LEU A 96 -36.41 -20.74 21.06
CA LEU A 96 -36.83 -20.87 22.45
C LEU A 96 -38.33 -20.67 22.62
N ARG A 97 -38.90 -19.61 22.01
CA ARG A 97 -40.34 -19.36 22.03
C ARG A 97 -41.13 -20.46 21.33
N ALA A 98 -40.61 -21.01 20.23
CA ALA A 98 -41.24 -22.15 19.55
C ALA A 98 -41.28 -23.40 20.45
N LEU A 99 -40.19 -23.70 21.14
CA LEU A 99 -40.10 -24.82 22.09
C LEU A 99 -41.02 -24.62 23.31
N ASP A 100 -41.08 -23.40 23.84
CA ASP A 100 -41.98 -23.04 24.94
C ASP A 100 -43.46 -23.17 24.55
N TYR A 101 -43.81 -22.70 23.35
CA TYR A 101 -45.15 -22.90 22.78
C TYR A 101 -45.50 -24.39 22.66
N LEU A 102 -44.60 -25.20 22.10
CA LEU A 102 -44.79 -26.64 21.95
C LEU A 102 -44.96 -27.34 23.31
N ARG A 103 -44.17 -26.95 24.32
CA ARG A 103 -44.31 -27.44 25.68
C ARG A 103 -45.69 -27.11 26.25
N GLY A 104 -46.13 -25.86 26.18
CA GLY A 104 -47.43 -25.44 26.69
C GLY A 104 -48.59 -26.21 26.02
N ARG A 105 -48.51 -26.41 24.70
CA ARG A 105 -49.50 -27.20 23.95
C ARG A 105 -49.47 -28.68 24.31
N LEU A 106 -48.28 -29.27 24.44
CA LEU A 106 -48.11 -30.67 24.79
C LEU A 106 -48.65 -30.97 26.20
N ASN A 107 -48.35 -30.10 27.18
CA ASN A 107 -48.87 -30.22 28.55
C ASN A 107 -50.41 -30.13 28.59
N ARG A 108 -51.01 -29.30 27.72
CA ARG A 108 -52.48 -29.25 27.56
C ARG A 108 -53.04 -30.56 27.00
N VAL A 109 -52.41 -31.12 25.97
CA VAL A 109 -52.81 -32.42 25.39
C VAL A 109 -52.69 -33.56 26.41
N VAL A 110 -51.68 -33.53 27.28
CA VAL A 110 -51.55 -34.49 28.37
C VAL A 110 -52.77 -34.45 29.28
N LEU A 111 -53.19 -33.25 29.69
CA LEU A 111 -54.37 -33.05 30.54
C LEU A 111 -55.68 -33.47 29.86
N GLU A 112 -55.78 -33.34 28.54
CA GLU A 112 -57.01 -33.64 27.80
C GLU A 112 -57.19 -35.13 27.47
N ILE A 113 -56.13 -35.82 27.03
CA ILE A 113 -56.25 -37.19 26.50
C ILE A 113 -55.19 -38.18 26.98
N MET A 114 -54.16 -37.76 27.72
CA MET A 114 -53.14 -38.66 28.27
C MET A 114 -53.25 -38.71 29.80
N GLN A 115 -54.47 -38.91 30.30
CA GLN A 115 -54.73 -39.08 31.75
C GLN A 115 -54.43 -40.51 32.23
N SER A 116 -54.70 -41.50 31.38
CA SER A 116 -54.31 -42.91 31.57
C SER A 116 -54.12 -43.60 30.22
N ALA A 117 -53.48 -44.78 30.21
CA ALA A 117 -53.30 -45.58 29.00
C ALA A 117 -54.66 -45.93 28.33
N ASP A 118 -55.68 -46.27 29.13
CA ASP A 118 -57.03 -46.58 28.64
C ASP A 118 -57.73 -45.37 28.01
N VAL A 119 -57.58 -44.19 28.62
CA VAL A 119 -58.15 -42.94 28.07
C VAL A 119 -57.48 -42.57 26.76
N LEU A 120 -56.16 -42.72 26.68
CA LEU A 120 -55.41 -42.46 25.46
C LEU A 120 -55.78 -43.46 24.35
N ALA A 121 -55.89 -44.75 24.69
CA ALA A 121 -56.31 -45.80 23.77
C ALA A 121 -57.72 -45.57 23.23
N ALA A 122 -58.66 -45.17 24.09
CA ALA A 122 -60.04 -44.83 23.71
C ALA A 122 -60.10 -43.59 22.82
N GLN A 123 -59.35 -42.54 23.13
CA GLN A 123 -59.33 -41.28 22.38
C GLN A 123 -58.67 -41.42 20.99
N LEU A 124 -57.73 -42.35 20.84
CA LEU A 124 -57.02 -42.60 19.58
C LEU A 124 -57.63 -43.76 18.77
N ALA A 125 -58.52 -44.55 19.37
CA ALA A 125 -59.07 -45.80 18.84
C ALA A 125 -57.97 -46.82 18.45
N LEU A 126 -56.93 -46.92 19.28
CA LEU A 126 -55.76 -47.76 19.08
C LEU A 126 -55.32 -48.37 20.42
N PRO A 127 -54.86 -49.63 20.48
CA PRO A 127 -54.35 -50.20 21.72
C PRO A 127 -53.04 -49.51 22.14
N VAL A 128 -52.92 -49.18 23.43
CA VAL A 128 -51.72 -48.55 24.02
C VAL A 128 -51.28 -49.40 25.19
N ASP A 129 -50.03 -49.86 25.16
CA ASP A 129 -49.41 -50.59 26.27
C ASP A 129 -49.07 -49.66 27.44
N GLU A 130 -49.27 -50.12 28.67
CA GLU A 130 -49.07 -49.31 29.89
C GLU A 130 -47.60 -48.91 30.07
N ALA A 131 -46.64 -49.79 29.75
CA ALA A 131 -45.22 -49.45 29.82
C ALA A 131 -44.80 -48.46 28.71
N ALA A 132 -45.41 -48.56 27.52
CA ALA A 132 -45.19 -47.59 26.45
C ALA A 132 -45.83 -46.22 26.76
N TYR A 133 -46.96 -46.20 27.45
CA TYR A 133 -47.61 -44.99 27.97
C TYR A 133 -46.75 -44.29 29.02
N ASP A 134 -46.24 -45.01 30.03
CA ASP A 134 -45.37 -44.45 31.06
C ASP A 134 -44.07 -43.89 30.47
N ALA A 135 -43.49 -44.58 29.48
CA ALA A 135 -42.32 -44.11 28.76
C ALA A 135 -42.59 -42.80 27.98
N LEU A 136 -43.81 -42.63 27.44
CA LEU A 136 -44.24 -41.39 26.79
C LEU A 136 -44.38 -40.25 27.80
N ILE A 137 -45.09 -40.46 28.93
CA ILE A 137 -45.24 -39.44 29.97
C ILE A 137 -43.87 -39.01 30.52
N ALA A 138 -42.97 -39.97 30.80
CA ALA A 138 -41.62 -39.67 31.25
C ALA A 138 -40.76 -38.94 30.19
N ALA A 139 -41.03 -39.13 28.90
CA ALA A 139 -40.38 -38.35 27.85
C ALA A 139 -40.91 -36.90 27.81
N ILE A 140 -42.21 -36.70 28.01
CA ILE A 140 -42.85 -35.37 28.02
C ILE A 140 -42.34 -34.54 29.22
N ASP A 141 -42.26 -35.14 30.40
CA ASP A 141 -41.75 -34.48 31.62
C ASP A 141 -40.28 -34.04 31.47
N ARG A 142 -39.44 -34.92 30.89
CA ARG A 142 -38.05 -34.59 30.55
C ARG A 142 -37.94 -33.44 29.56
N PHE A 143 -38.84 -33.36 28.57
CA PHE A 143 -38.88 -32.24 27.63
C PHE A 143 -39.33 -30.94 28.32
N SER A 144 -40.39 -30.99 29.14
CA SER A 144 -40.88 -29.81 29.88
C SER A 144 -39.80 -29.26 30.80
N THR A 145 -39.13 -30.13 31.56
CA THR A 145 -38.00 -29.77 32.44
C THR A 145 -36.83 -29.21 31.66
N ALA A 146 -36.49 -29.81 30.51
CA ALA A 146 -35.42 -29.30 29.66
C ALA A 146 -35.71 -27.85 29.21
N VAL A 147 -36.93 -27.56 28.75
CA VAL A 147 -37.34 -26.21 28.33
C VAL A 147 -37.35 -25.20 29.48
N ASP A 148 -37.81 -25.58 30.68
CA ASP A 148 -37.81 -24.72 31.89
C ASP A 148 -36.40 -24.30 32.33
N VAL A 149 -35.48 -25.27 32.43
CA VAL A 149 -34.14 -25.04 33.00
C VAL A 149 -33.25 -24.17 32.11
N GLY A 150 -33.45 -24.18 30.79
CA GLY A 150 -32.59 -23.42 29.88
C GLY A 150 -33.05 -22.01 29.52
N PHE A 151 -34.09 -21.49 30.14
CA PHE A 151 -34.48 -20.09 29.94
C PHE A 151 -33.45 -19.09 30.52
N GLU A 152 -32.58 -19.55 31.42
CA GLU A 152 -31.55 -18.72 32.09
C GLU A 152 -30.16 -18.74 31.43
N PRO A 153 -29.79 -19.73 30.58
CA PRO A 153 -28.77 -19.51 29.55
C PRO A 153 -29.34 -19.59 28.11
N ARG A 154 -29.62 -18.42 27.51
CA ARG A 154 -30.15 -18.28 26.15
C ARG A 154 -29.08 -18.55 25.08
N THR A 155 -28.88 -19.83 24.76
CA THR A 155 -27.81 -20.28 23.85
C THR A 155 -28.31 -21.27 22.80
N ILE A 156 -27.64 -21.33 21.64
CA ILE A 156 -28.00 -22.28 20.57
C ILE A 156 -27.81 -23.75 21.04
N ASP A 157 -26.81 -24.02 21.88
CA ASP A 157 -26.57 -25.38 22.42
C ASP A 157 -27.72 -25.85 23.30
N PHE A 158 -28.35 -24.94 24.04
CA PHE A 158 -29.55 -25.25 24.79
C PHE A 158 -30.73 -25.60 23.85
N THR A 159 -30.97 -24.80 22.80
CA THR A 159 -32.04 -25.10 21.83
C THR A 159 -31.85 -26.47 21.15
N LYS A 160 -30.59 -26.89 20.91
CA LYS A 160 -30.24 -28.24 20.45
C LYS A 160 -30.62 -29.32 21.48
N ALA A 161 -30.27 -29.12 22.75
CA ALA A 161 -30.58 -30.07 23.82
C ALA A 161 -32.10 -30.23 24.04
N ALA A 162 -32.85 -29.12 24.09
CA ALA A 162 -34.30 -29.14 24.21
C ALA A 162 -34.98 -29.81 23.00
N SER A 163 -34.45 -29.58 21.78
CA SER A 163 -34.93 -30.26 20.56
C SER A 163 -34.63 -31.76 20.57
N ALA A 164 -33.52 -32.20 21.17
CA ALA A 164 -33.23 -33.62 21.36
C ALA A 164 -34.21 -34.28 22.35
N SER A 165 -34.57 -33.61 23.44
CA SER A 165 -35.61 -34.08 24.36
C SER A 165 -36.98 -34.16 23.69
N LEU A 166 -37.33 -33.20 22.83
CA LEU A 166 -38.55 -33.24 22.01
C LEU A 166 -38.57 -34.44 21.04
N ALA A 167 -37.43 -34.80 20.46
CA ALA A 167 -37.32 -35.99 19.61
C ALA A 167 -37.57 -37.28 20.40
N GLY A 168 -37.13 -37.31 21.67
CA GLY A 168 -37.47 -38.37 22.62
C GLY A 168 -38.97 -38.52 22.84
N VAL A 169 -39.71 -37.41 22.97
CA VAL A 169 -41.18 -37.41 23.06
C VAL A 169 -41.80 -38.01 21.80
N VAL A 170 -41.39 -37.55 20.62
CA VAL A 170 -41.96 -38.02 19.35
C VAL A 170 -41.66 -39.51 19.12
N SER A 171 -40.46 -39.98 19.51
CA SER A 171 -40.10 -41.39 19.45
C SER A 171 -40.91 -42.25 20.41
N ALA A 172 -41.08 -41.82 21.67
CA ALA A 172 -41.89 -42.55 22.65
C ALA A 172 -43.37 -42.61 22.23
N ALA A 173 -43.90 -41.52 21.67
CA ALA A 173 -45.27 -41.47 21.14
C ALA A 173 -45.42 -42.42 19.95
N LYS A 174 -44.46 -42.44 19.02
CA LYS A 174 -44.49 -43.37 17.88
C LYS A 174 -44.48 -44.84 18.31
N THR A 175 -43.71 -45.17 19.35
CA THR A 175 -43.67 -46.54 19.93
C THR A 175 -44.99 -46.89 20.61
N ALA A 176 -45.59 -45.95 21.33
CA ALA A 176 -46.82 -46.19 22.08
C ALA A 176 -48.07 -46.32 21.21
N VAL A 177 -48.18 -45.55 20.11
CA VAL A 177 -49.44 -45.43 19.34
C VAL A 177 -49.28 -45.63 17.83
N GLY A 178 -48.08 -46.00 17.36
CA GLY A 178 -47.78 -46.14 15.94
C GLY A 178 -47.82 -44.80 15.17
N LEU A 179 -47.57 -44.85 13.86
CA LEU A 179 -47.52 -43.63 13.03
C LEU A 179 -48.90 -42.94 12.88
N GLU A 180 -49.97 -43.72 12.87
CA GLU A 180 -51.33 -43.19 12.76
C GLU A 180 -51.79 -42.51 14.05
N GLY A 181 -51.48 -43.09 15.21
CA GLY A 181 -51.72 -42.45 16.50
C GLY A 181 -50.87 -41.19 16.68
N LEU A 182 -49.59 -41.23 16.26
CA LEU A 182 -48.71 -40.06 16.30
C LEU A 182 -49.28 -38.89 15.48
N ARG A 183 -49.81 -39.15 14.27
CA ARG A 183 -50.50 -38.14 13.45
C ARG A 183 -51.66 -37.47 14.19
N LYS A 184 -52.46 -38.26 14.91
CA LYS A 184 -53.60 -37.74 15.69
C LYS A 184 -53.13 -36.88 16.88
N ILE A 185 -52.08 -37.28 17.58
CA ILE A 185 -51.50 -36.50 18.70
C ILE A 185 -50.88 -35.18 18.18
N VAL A 186 -50.03 -35.25 17.15
CA VAL A 186 -49.35 -34.08 16.56
C VAL A 186 -50.36 -33.04 16.07
N ARG A 187 -51.47 -33.48 15.44
CA ARG A 187 -52.53 -32.58 14.98
C ARG A 187 -53.23 -31.84 16.13
N ARG A 188 -53.38 -32.46 17.31
CA ARG A 188 -53.94 -31.81 18.51
C ARG A 188 -52.95 -30.84 19.16
N VAL A 189 -51.66 -31.20 19.20
CA VAL A 189 -50.60 -30.34 19.75
C VAL A 189 -50.46 -29.06 18.93
N LEU A 190 -50.36 -29.16 17.60
CA LEU A 190 -50.07 -28.02 16.72
C LEU A 190 -51.28 -27.13 16.41
N ASP A 191 -52.51 -27.56 16.72
CA ASP A 191 -53.77 -26.84 16.45
C ASP A 191 -53.87 -26.30 15.01
N ALA A 192 -54.20 -27.17 14.06
CA ALA A 192 -54.27 -26.83 12.63
C ALA A 192 -55.49 -25.95 12.25
N GLY A 193 -55.82 -24.95 13.07
CA GLY A 193 -56.85 -23.95 12.83
C GLY A 193 -56.36 -22.77 11.96
N SER A 194 -57.15 -21.70 11.91
CA SER A 194 -56.78 -20.46 11.23
C SER A 194 -55.71 -19.70 12.03
N VAL A 195 -54.64 -19.28 11.37
CA VAL A 195 -53.57 -18.48 12.00
C VAL A 195 -54.10 -17.09 12.37
N SER A 196 -53.69 -16.55 13.52
CA SER A 196 -54.07 -15.23 14.00
C SER A 196 -52.92 -14.55 14.75
N GLY A 197 -53.01 -13.22 14.92
CA GLY A 197 -52.05 -12.41 15.68
C GLY A 197 -51.29 -11.41 14.80
N GLU A 198 -50.74 -10.37 15.43
CA GLU A 198 -50.16 -9.19 14.76
C GLU A 198 -49.04 -9.54 13.77
N PHE A 199 -48.19 -10.53 14.07
CA PHE A 199 -47.15 -10.99 13.16
C PHE A 199 -47.72 -11.74 11.94
N ALA A 200 -48.81 -12.48 12.12
CA ALA A 200 -49.51 -13.15 11.03
C ALA A 200 -50.29 -12.15 10.17
N ASP A 201 -50.91 -11.13 10.78
CA ASP A 201 -51.55 -10.01 10.06
C ASP A 201 -50.52 -9.29 9.19
N LEU A 202 -49.32 -9.05 9.73
CA LEU A 202 -48.25 -8.35 9.03
C LEU A 202 -47.70 -9.14 7.84
N LEU A 203 -47.57 -10.46 7.99
CA LEU A 203 -47.17 -11.37 6.92
C LEU A 203 -48.33 -11.73 5.97
N GLY A 204 -49.54 -11.20 6.19
CA GLY A 204 -50.76 -11.54 5.46
C GLY A 204 -51.16 -13.01 5.54
N LEU A 205 -50.73 -13.70 6.60
CA LEU A 205 -51.05 -15.09 6.91
C LEU A 205 -52.25 -15.23 7.87
N ALA A 206 -52.78 -14.11 8.37
CA ALA A 206 -53.96 -14.14 9.24
C ALA A 206 -55.18 -14.69 8.50
N GLY A 207 -55.87 -15.63 9.14
CA GLY A 207 -56.98 -16.37 8.55
C GLY A 207 -56.55 -17.53 7.64
N SER A 208 -55.26 -17.66 7.27
CA SER A 208 -54.76 -18.78 6.48
C SER A 208 -54.86 -20.10 7.24
N GLN A 209 -55.14 -21.18 6.53
CA GLN A 209 -55.18 -22.52 7.12
C GLN A 209 -53.79 -23.12 7.22
N ALA A 210 -53.48 -23.68 8.39
CA ALA A 210 -52.26 -24.43 8.59
C ALA A 210 -52.41 -25.88 8.11
N SER A 211 -51.45 -26.37 7.35
CA SER A 211 -51.34 -27.77 6.95
C SER A 211 -50.26 -28.46 7.78
N VAL A 212 -50.55 -29.67 8.27
CA VAL A 212 -49.61 -30.48 9.05
C VAL A 212 -49.36 -31.79 8.34
N VAL A 213 -48.09 -32.08 8.05
CA VAL A 213 -47.63 -33.34 7.45
C VAL A 213 -46.76 -34.07 8.47
N THR A 214 -47.11 -35.31 8.82
CA THR A 214 -46.32 -36.16 9.71
C THR A 214 -45.84 -37.39 8.94
N GLY A 215 -44.52 -37.42 8.71
CA GLY A 215 -43.80 -38.51 8.04
C GLY A 215 -43.24 -39.54 9.02
N ALA A 216 -42.41 -40.45 8.51
CA ALA A 216 -41.77 -41.48 9.36
C ALA A 216 -40.66 -40.93 10.27
N SER A 217 -40.06 -39.79 9.88
CA SER A 217 -38.87 -39.16 10.46
C SER A 217 -38.98 -37.64 10.68
N SER A 218 -40.07 -37.01 10.25
CA SER A 218 -40.26 -35.56 10.34
C SER A 218 -41.72 -35.15 10.56
N VAL A 219 -41.90 -33.98 11.16
CA VAL A 219 -43.17 -33.25 11.24
C VAL A 219 -42.96 -31.90 10.56
N GLU A 220 -43.87 -31.51 9.67
CA GLU A 220 -43.86 -30.21 9.02
C GLU A 220 -45.22 -29.53 9.20
N LEU A 221 -45.20 -28.27 9.65
CA LEU A 221 -46.34 -27.36 9.72
C LEU A 221 -46.11 -26.29 8.66
N LYS A 222 -46.97 -26.18 7.65
CA LYS A 222 -46.88 -25.14 6.61
C LYS A 222 -48.15 -24.30 6.59
N VAL A 223 -47.98 -22.99 6.64
CA VAL A 223 -49.01 -21.98 6.40
C VAL A 223 -48.58 -21.17 5.20
N ALA A 224 -49.48 -20.95 4.25
CA ALA A 224 -49.19 -20.09 3.11
C ALA A 224 -50.39 -19.22 2.75
N ALA A 225 -50.08 -18.04 2.23
CA ALA A 225 -51.03 -17.10 1.64
C ALA A 225 -50.50 -16.63 0.29
N GLY A 226 -51.40 -16.49 -0.69
CA GLY A 226 -51.09 -15.91 -2.00
C GLY A 226 -51.49 -14.45 -2.08
N ASP A 227 -50.81 -13.68 -2.93
CA ASP A 227 -51.10 -12.28 -3.25
C ASP A 227 -51.26 -11.37 -2.01
N VAL A 228 -50.23 -11.38 -1.16
CA VAL A 228 -50.18 -10.62 0.10
C VAL A 228 -49.55 -9.24 -0.10
N SER A 229 -50.14 -8.19 0.46
CA SER A 229 -49.47 -6.90 0.61
C SER A 229 -48.80 -6.78 1.98
N LEU A 230 -47.48 -6.83 2.01
CA LEU A 230 -46.66 -6.60 3.20
C LEU A 230 -46.44 -5.09 3.40
N LEU A 231 -46.84 -4.59 4.56
CA LEU A 231 -46.54 -3.22 5.03
C LEU A 231 -47.03 -2.10 4.09
N GLY A 232 -47.91 -2.39 3.13
CA GLY A 232 -48.40 -1.46 2.11
C GLY A 232 -47.37 -1.05 1.04
N ILE A 233 -46.11 -1.49 1.15
CA ILE A 233 -44.99 -1.09 0.30
C ILE A 233 -44.45 -2.23 -0.58
N VAL A 234 -44.76 -3.48 -0.25
CA VAL A 234 -44.31 -4.68 -0.98
C VAL A 234 -45.50 -5.63 -1.16
N SER A 235 -45.72 -6.14 -2.36
CA SER A 235 -46.64 -7.23 -2.65
C SER A 235 -45.85 -8.50 -2.87
N VAL A 236 -46.33 -9.62 -2.36
CA VAL A 236 -45.69 -10.92 -2.42
C VAL A 236 -46.67 -11.90 -3.05
N GLY A 237 -46.27 -12.56 -4.13
CA GLY A 237 -47.12 -13.54 -4.80
C GLY A 237 -47.43 -14.75 -3.92
N GLU A 238 -46.47 -15.21 -3.11
CA GLU A 238 -46.70 -16.22 -2.08
C GLU A 238 -45.84 -15.94 -0.83
N VAL A 239 -46.49 -15.85 0.33
CA VAL A 239 -45.85 -15.91 1.64
C VAL A 239 -46.08 -17.30 2.20
N ALA A 240 -45.01 -18.02 2.53
CA ALA A 240 -45.09 -19.34 3.16
C ALA A 240 -44.24 -19.38 4.42
N LEU A 241 -44.87 -19.67 5.56
CA LEU A 241 -44.20 -19.96 6.83
C LEU A 241 -44.27 -21.46 7.08
N ALA A 242 -43.11 -22.10 7.25
CA ALA A 242 -43.00 -23.51 7.54
C ALA A 242 -42.18 -23.75 8.82
N GLY A 243 -42.72 -24.52 9.76
CA GLY A 243 -41.96 -25.10 10.85
C GLY A 243 -41.71 -26.57 10.58
N ASP A 244 -40.45 -27.01 10.61
CA ASP A 244 -40.08 -28.41 10.43
C ASP A 244 -39.33 -28.95 11.64
N PHE A 245 -39.66 -30.18 12.03
CA PHE A 245 -38.97 -30.90 13.09
C PHE A 245 -38.56 -32.28 12.59
N ARG A 246 -37.25 -32.49 12.45
CA ARG A 246 -36.66 -33.80 12.15
C ARG A 246 -36.30 -34.47 13.47
N TYR A 247 -36.81 -35.67 13.70
CA TYR A 247 -36.67 -36.37 14.98
C TYR A 247 -35.93 -37.71 14.89
N SER A 248 -35.42 -38.08 13.71
CA SER A 248 -34.55 -39.25 13.53
C SER A 248 -33.15 -38.82 13.04
N GLY A 249 -32.10 -39.46 13.52
CA GLY A 249 -30.71 -39.04 13.24
C GLY A 249 -30.29 -37.93 14.20
N ALA A 250 -29.77 -36.81 13.67
CA ALA A 250 -29.52 -35.60 14.45
C ALA A 250 -30.81 -34.76 14.52
N PRO A 251 -31.46 -34.61 15.70
CA PRO A 251 -32.70 -33.84 15.81
C PRO A 251 -32.50 -32.37 15.44
N GLN A 252 -33.40 -31.84 14.62
CA GLN A 252 -33.32 -30.47 14.14
C GLN A 252 -34.71 -29.83 14.15
N LEU A 253 -34.83 -28.69 14.82
CA LEU A 253 -36.00 -27.82 14.75
C LEU A 253 -35.66 -26.62 13.86
N GLY A 254 -36.51 -26.37 12.87
CA GLY A 254 -36.36 -25.30 11.91
C GLY A 254 -37.63 -24.48 11.72
N LEU A 255 -37.45 -23.20 11.46
CA LEU A 255 -38.48 -22.25 11.03
C LEU A 255 -38.01 -21.63 9.71
N THR A 256 -38.84 -21.68 8.69
CA THR A 256 -38.54 -21.16 7.35
C THR A 256 -39.64 -20.20 6.91
N LEU A 257 -39.27 -18.95 6.62
CA LEU A 257 -40.12 -17.99 5.93
C LEU A 257 -39.69 -17.90 4.47
N ARG A 258 -40.59 -18.17 3.53
CA ARG A 258 -40.37 -17.99 2.10
C ARG A 258 -41.30 -16.90 1.57
N LEU A 259 -40.71 -15.95 0.87
CA LEU A 259 -41.38 -14.89 0.15
C LEU A 259 -41.07 -15.09 -1.34
N GLN A 260 -42.09 -15.34 -2.16
CA GLN A 260 -41.95 -15.52 -3.60
C GLN A 260 -42.64 -14.39 -4.35
N ASP A 261 -42.09 -14.02 -5.51
CA ASP A 261 -42.60 -12.94 -6.36
C ASP A 261 -42.78 -11.60 -5.62
N LEU A 262 -41.77 -11.20 -4.83
CA LEU A 262 -41.68 -9.89 -4.19
C LEU A 262 -41.70 -8.79 -5.25
N ARG A 263 -42.70 -7.91 -5.20
CA ARG A 263 -42.83 -6.69 -6.02
C ARG A 263 -43.07 -5.49 -5.11
N MET A 264 -42.66 -4.30 -5.53
CA MET A 264 -42.94 -3.09 -4.76
C MET A 264 -44.35 -2.58 -5.09
N VAL A 265 -45.16 -2.26 -4.09
CA VAL A 265 -46.53 -1.74 -4.27
C VAL A 265 -46.48 -0.22 -4.42
N ASP A 266 -47.21 0.28 -5.42
CA ASP A 266 -47.21 1.65 -5.95
C ASP A 266 -47.71 2.75 -4.98
N SER A 267 -47.94 2.44 -3.70
CA SER A 267 -48.59 3.36 -2.75
C SER A 267 -47.68 4.45 -2.19
N ALA A 268 -46.36 4.37 -2.43
CA ALA A 268 -45.38 5.39 -2.05
C ALA A 268 -44.74 6.09 -3.28
N ALA A 269 -45.35 5.98 -4.46
CA ALA A 269 -44.76 6.47 -5.70
C ALA A 269 -44.76 8.00 -5.81
N GLY A 270 -43.70 8.62 -5.31
CA GLY A 270 -43.15 9.79 -6.00
C GLY A 270 -42.78 9.41 -7.44
N SER A 271 -42.79 10.39 -8.34
CA SER A 271 -42.53 10.22 -9.79
C SER A 271 -41.26 9.44 -10.16
N LEU A 272 -40.34 9.25 -9.21
CA LEU A 272 -39.08 8.55 -9.38
C LEU A 272 -39.20 7.02 -9.42
N THR A 273 -40.04 6.37 -8.60
CA THR A 273 -40.17 4.90 -8.60
C THR A 273 -40.86 4.38 -9.87
N ALA A 274 -41.86 5.14 -10.37
CA ALA A 274 -42.49 4.90 -11.66
C ALA A 274 -41.51 5.14 -12.83
N ALA A 275 -40.70 6.21 -12.77
CA ALA A 275 -39.66 6.48 -13.78
C ALA A 275 -38.55 5.43 -13.82
N LEU A 276 -38.29 4.74 -12.70
CA LEU A 276 -37.28 3.68 -12.59
C LEU A 276 -37.82 2.28 -12.95
N GLY A 277 -39.13 2.10 -13.16
CA GLY A 277 -39.71 0.82 -13.55
C GLY A 277 -39.67 -0.28 -12.47
N LEU A 278 -39.52 0.11 -11.19
CA LEU A 278 -39.36 -0.81 -10.06
C LEU A 278 -40.61 -1.67 -9.76
N ALA A 279 -41.78 -1.30 -10.27
CA ALA A 279 -43.03 -2.04 -10.02
C ALA A 279 -43.07 -3.43 -10.68
N ASP A 280 -42.26 -3.66 -11.72
CA ASP A 280 -42.18 -4.93 -12.45
C ASP A 280 -41.03 -5.84 -11.95
N ALA A 281 -40.28 -5.42 -10.93
CA ALA A 281 -39.20 -6.21 -10.37
C ALA A 281 -39.77 -7.35 -9.51
N THR A 282 -39.32 -8.58 -9.75
CA THR A 282 -39.72 -9.76 -8.97
C THR A 282 -38.50 -10.41 -8.33
N GLY A 283 -38.63 -10.80 -7.06
CA GLY A 283 -37.59 -11.54 -6.35
C GLY A 283 -38.15 -12.60 -5.41
N SER A 284 -37.30 -13.53 -4.99
CA SER A 284 -37.63 -14.49 -3.95
C SER A 284 -36.60 -14.44 -2.83
N VAL A 285 -37.08 -14.55 -1.59
CA VAL A 285 -36.27 -14.55 -0.39
C VAL A 285 -36.73 -15.71 0.49
N SER A 286 -35.80 -16.53 0.94
CA SER A 286 -36.05 -17.55 1.94
C SER A 286 -35.16 -17.31 3.15
N LEU A 287 -35.78 -17.14 4.31
CA LEU A 287 -35.11 -17.00 5.60
C LEU A 287 -35.32 -18.30 6.36
N ARG A 288 -34.25 -18.93 6.84
CA ARG A 288 -34.33 -20.14 7.65
C ARG A 288 -33.59 -19.95 8.96
N ILE A 289 -34.24 -20.32 10.05
CA ILE A 289 -33.64 -20.44 11.37
C ILE A 289 -33.70 -21.90 11.77
N ASP A 290 -32.59 -22.52 12.12
CA ASP A 290 -32.63 -23.85 12.71
C ASP A 290 -31.60 -24.06 13.81
N THR A 291 -31.77 -25.15 14.54
CA THR A 291 -30.89 -25.51 15.65
C THR A 291 -29.51 -25.97 15.19
N ALA A 292 -29.26 -26.23 13.90
CA ALA A 292 -27.98 -26.71 13.40
C ALA A 292 -27.08 -25.57 12.93
N ASP A 293 -27.57 -24.78 11.98
CA ASP A 293 -26.86 -23.74 11.25
C ASP A 293 -27.22 -22.32 11.75
N GLY A 294 -28.24 -22.19 12.61
CA GLY A 294 -28.73 -20.91 13.10
C GLY A 294 -29.52 -20.15 12.02
N PHE A 295 -29.29 -18.85 11.87
CA PHE A 295 -29.94 -18.03 10.85
C PHE A 295 -29.20 -18.13 9.50
N THR A 296 -29.92 -18.52 8.46
CA THR A 296 -29.47 -18.63 7.06
C THR A 296 -30.44 -17.92 6.13
N VAL A 297 -29.92 -17.41 5.01
CA VAL A 297 -30.67 -16.69 3.98
C VAL A 297 -30.41 -17.39 2.66
N ASN A 298 -31.44 -17.85 1.95
CA ASN A 298 -31.33 -18.60 0.68
C ASN A 298 -30.41 -19.82 0.71
N GLY A 299 -30.14 -20.38 1.89
CA GLY A 299 -29.23 -21.52 2.08
C GLY A 299 -27.74 -21.15 2.23
N GLY A 300 -27.38 -19.86 2.18
CA GLY A 300 -26.04 -19.35 2.44
C GLY A 300 -25.82 -18.89 3.90
N ALA A 301 -24.54 -18.67 4.25
CA ALA A 301 -24.13 -18.21 5.59
C ALA A 301 -24.55 -16.75 5.87
N ARG A 302 -24.49 -16.34 7.15
CA ARG A 302 -25.00 -15.04 7.65
C ARG A 302 -24.42 -13.82 6.92
N GLY A 303 -25.29 -12.85 6.59
CA GLY A 303 -24.89 -11.57 6.00
C GLY A 303 -24.85 -11.53 4.47
N GLU A 304 -25.59 -12.41 3.78
CA GLU A 304 -25.52 -12.53 2.32
C GLU A 304 -26.28 -11.41 1.57
N ARG A 305 -25.68 -10.97 0.47
CA ARG A 305 -26.25 -10.04 -0.51
C ARG A 305 -27.11 -10.81 -1.51
N ILE A 306 -28.42 -10.60 -1.48
CA ILE A 306 -29.37 -11.27 -2.39
C ILE A 306 -29.50 -10.45 -3.67
N SER A 307 -29.12 -11.01 -4.82
CA SER A 307 -29.36 -10.38 -6.13
C SER A 307 -30.79 -10.65 -6.59
N LEU A 308 -31.55 -9.58 -6.83
CA LEU A 308 -32.90 -9.63 -7.40
C LEU A 308 -32.84 -9.42 -8.91
N VAL A 309 -33.82 -9.94 -9.65
CA VAL A 309 -33.88 -9.76 -11.11
C VAL A 309 -34.25 -8.30 -11.41
N PRO A 310 -33.40 -7.53 -12.10
CA PRO A 310 -33.73 -6.15 -12.45
C PRO A 310 -34.96 -6.11 -13.39
N PRO A 311 -35.87 -5.14 -13.23
CA PRO A 311 -37.02 -5.02 -14.12
C PRO A 311 -36.58 -4.68 -15.55
N LYS A 312 -37.44 -4.98 -16.54
CA LYS A 312 -37.19 -4.56 -17.93
C LYS A 312 -37.10 -3.04 -18.00
N SER A 313 -36.08 -2.53 -18.70
CA SER A 313 -35.83 -1.08 -18.84
C SER A 313 -37.05 -0.36 -19.41
N LYS A 314 -37.46 0.75 -18.78
CA LYS A 314 -38.49 1.66 -19.29
C LYS A 314 -37.87 3.04 -19.56
N GLY A 315 -37.88 3.48 -20.82
CA GLY A 315 -37.36 4.79 -21.21
C GLY A 315 -35.82 4.90 -21.20
N PRO A 316 -35.24 6.10 -21.00
CA PRO A 316 -33.80 6.35 -21.05
C PRO A 316 -33.04 5.90 -19.79
N VAL A 317 -33.75 5.39 -18.78
CA VAL A 317 -33.18 4.92 -17.52
C VAL A 317 -33.34 3.40 -17.41
N ARG A 318 -32.26 2.72 -17.06
CA ARG A 318 -32.15 1.28 -16.91
C ARG A 318 -31.60 0.95 -15.53
N ILE A 319 -32.29 0.06 -14.82
CA ILE A 319 -31.74 -0.57 -13.61
C ILE A 319 -30.85 -1.73 -14.05
N THR A 320 -29.59 -1.72 -13.63
CA THR A 320 -28.61 -2.75 -13.98
C THR A 320 -28.50 -3.83 -12.91
N SER A 321 -28.74 -3.48 -11.65
CA SER A 321 -28.78 -4.42 -10.54
C SER A 321 -29.75 -3.95 -9.46
N LEU A 322 -30.34 -4.92 -8.75
CA LEU A 322 -31.14 -4.72 -7.55
C LEU A 322 -30.69 -5.74 -6.51
N MET A 323 -30.36 -5.29 -5.30
CA MET A 323 -29.72 -6.08 -4.26
C MET A 323 -30.42 -5.87 -2.92
N LEU A 324 -30.65 -6.94 -2.18
CA LEU A 324 -31.18 -6.93 -0.81
C LEU A 324 -30.12 -7.51 0.14
N ASP A 325 -29.56 -6.65 0.99
CA ASP A 325 -28.61 -7.05 2.04
C ASP A 325 -29.39 -7.24 3.36
N VAL A 326 -29.22 -8.38 4.04
CA VAL A 326 -29.88 -8.70 5.32
C VAL A 326 -28.84 -9.12 6.37
N VAL A 327 -28.71 -8.34 7.44
CA VAL A 327 -27.70 -8.52 8.49
C VAL A 327 -28.36 -8.68 9.86
N PRO A 328 -28.27 -9.85 10.50
CA PRO A 328 -28.71 -9.99 11.88
C PRO A 328 -27.73 -9.30 12.85
N THR A 329 -28.24 -8.55 13.82
CA THR A 329 -27.43 -7.91 14.87
C THR A 329 -28.21 -7.97 16.19
N GLY A 330 -27.79 -8.84 17.11
CA GLY A 330 -28.55 -9.13 18.34
C GLY A 330 -29.94 -9.72 18.03
N THR A 331 -31.00 -9.12 18.59
CA THR A 331 -32.40 -9.51 18.35
C THR A 331 -33.05 -8.83 17.14
N ARG A 332 -32.29 -8.08 16.34
CA ARG A 332 -32.79 -7.25 15.23
C ARG A 332 -32.20 -7.67 13.88
N LEU A 333 -32.89 -7.33 12.80
CA LEU A 333 -32.42 -7.52 11.42
C LEU A 333 -32.25 -6.17 10.73
N PHE A 334 -31.05 -5.87 10.27
CA PHE A 334 -30.77 -4.72 9.42
C PHE A 334 -30.97 -5.12 7.96
N VAL A 335 -31.77 -4.33 7.24
CA VAL A 335 -32.11 -4.61 5.85
C VAL A 335 -31.77 -3.40 4.98
N ALA A 336 -31.05 -3.63 3.88
CA ALA A 336 -30.78 -2.59 2.88
C ALA A 336 -31.18 -3.08 1.48
N LEU A 337 -32.09 -2.35 0.85
CA LEU A 337 -32.47 -2.55 -0.55
C LEU A 337 -31.75 -1.51 -1.40
N THR A 338 -30.81 -1.95 -2.22
CA THR A 338 -29.98 -1.08 -3.07
C THR A 338 -30.11 -1.43 -4.54
N SER A 339 -29.94 -0.43 -5.41
CA SER A 339 -30.06 -0.54 -6.85
C SER A 339 -28.93 0.21 -7.54
N SER A 340 -28.45 -0.32 -8.67
CA SER A 340 -27.59 0.44 -9.58
C SER A 340 -28.40 0.86 -10.80
N VAL A 341 -28.31 2.14 -11.12
CA VAL A 341 -29.13 2.79 -12.14
C VAL A 341 -28.21 3.42 -13.18
N GLN A 342 -28.52 3.23 -14.45
CA GLN A 342 -27.87 3.83 -15.59
C GLN A 342 -28.89 4.64 -16.39
N GLY A 343 -28.63 5.92 -16.64
CA GLY A 343 -29.47 6.79 -17.46
C GLY A 343 -28.70 7.40 -18.63
N SER A 344 -29.33 7.50 -19.80
CA SER A 344 -28.76 8.21 -20.95
C SER A 344 -29.46 9.56 -21.14
N ILE A 345 -28.69 10.64 -21.22
CA ILE A 345 -29.19 12.00 -21.52
C ILE A 345 -28.77 12.34 -22.96
N GLY A 346 -29.70 12.22 -23.90
CA GLY A 346 -29.40 12.36 -25.33
C GLY A 346 -28.56 11.20 -25.89
N SER A 347 -27.92 11.42 -27.04
CA SER A 347 -27.04 10.41 -27.65
C SER A 347 -25.62 10.32 -27.06
N PRO A 348 -24.99 11.38 -26.51
CA PRO A 348 -23.59 11.28 -26.13
C PRO A 348 -23.36 10.99 -24.65
N LEU A 349 -24.29 11.29 -23.74
CA LEU A 349 -24.04 11.26 -22.30
C LEU A 349 -24.76 10.10 -21.62
N THR A 350 -24.01 9.28 -20.90
CA THR A 350 -24.54 8.23 -20.02
C THR A 350 -24.06 8.47 -18.59
N LEU A 351 -24.99 8.43 -17.64
CA LEU A 351 -24.74 8.58 -16.21
C LEU A 351 -25.06 7.26 -15.51
N THR A 352 -24.26 6.89 -14.53
CA THR A 352 -24.48 5.69 -13.71
C THR A 352 -24.40 6.08 -12.24
N ALA A 353 -25.31 5.55 -11.41
CA ALA A 353 -25.26 5.63 -9.96
C ALA A 353 -25.26 4.22 -9.37
N LYS A 354 -24.30 3.93 -8.50
CA LYS A 354 -24.09 2.60 -7.90
C LYS A 354 -24.72 2.55 -6.51
N ASN A 355 -25.45 1.47 -6.23
CA ASN A 355 -25.98 1.12 -4.91
C ASN A 355 -26.84 2.20 -4.21
N LEU A 356 -27.63 2.96 -4.97
CA LEU A 356 -28.66 3.86 -4.42
C LEU A 356 -29.77 3.02 -3.77
N GLY A 357 -30.21 3.35 -2.56
CA GLY A 357 -31.16 2.50 -1.88
C GLY A 357 -31.86 3.09 -0.67
N VAL A 358 -32.55 2.20 0.05
CA VAL A 358 -33.16 2.46 1.36
C VAL A 358 -32.64 1.44 2.35
N ARG A 359 -32.47 1.87 3.60
CA ARG A 359 -32.11 1.01 4.74
C ARG A 359 -33.16 1.13 5.83
N PHE A 360 -33.41 0.05 6.55
CA PHE A 360 -34.34 0.01 7.69
C PHE A 360 -33.98 -1.15 8.62
N GLU A 361 -34.47 -1.08 9.86
CA GLU A 361 -34.31 -2.12 10.88
C GLU A 361 -35.63 -2.86 11.11
N ILE A 362 -35.58 -4.18 11.27
CA ILE A 362 -36.69 -5.03 11.70
C ILE A 362 -36.43 -5.52 13.13
N ASP A 363 -37.32 -5.20 14.05
CA ASP A 363 -37.30 -5.65 15.44
C ASP A 363 -38.54 -6.53 15.71
N PRO A 364 -38.44 -7.87 15.56
CA PRO A 364 -39.58 -8.77 15.72
C PRO A 364 -40.05 -8.94 17.17
N LEU A 365 -39.30 -8.41 18.14
CA LEU A 365 -39.60 -8.53 19.57
C LEU A 365 -39.95 -7.18 20.22
N GLY A 366 -39.82 -6.08 19.49
CA GLY A 366 -40.12 -4.73 19.98
C GLY A 366 -41.54 -4.27 19.66
N ASP A 367 -41.94 -3.15 20.28
CA ASP A 367 -43.29 -2.54 20.12
C ASP A 367 -43.59 -2.04 18.70
N ARG A 368 -42.57 -1.90 17.85
CA ARG A 368 -42.70 -1.52 16.44
C ARG A 368 -41.80 -2.42 15.60
N LEU A 369 -42.41 -3.12 14.64
CA LEU A 369 -41.68 -4.08 13.82
C LEU A 369 -40.62 -3.40 12.93
N VAL A 370 -40.91 -2.25 12.31
CA VAL A 370 -39.98 -1.55 11.42
C VAL A 370 -39.55 -0.23 12.04
N ARG A 371 -38.24 0.01 12.07
CA ARG A 371 -37.60 1.19 12.68
C ARG A 371 -36.55 1.80 11.74
N GLU A 372 -36.24 3.08 11.98
CA GLU A 372 -35.06 3.78 11.42
C GLU A 372 -34.91 3.71 9.87
N ALA A 373 -36.03 3.80 9.15
CA ALA A 373 -36.02 3.85 7.70
C ALA A 373 -35.35 5.13 7.18
N SER A 374 -34.29 4.98 6.38
CA SER A 374 -33.55 6.11 5.80
C SER A 374 -33.01 5.80 4.40
N LEU A 375 -32.75 6.86 3.64
CA LEU A 375 -32.20 6.76 2.27
C LEU A 375 -30.69 6.51 2.32
N LYS A 376 -30.22 5.52 1.55
CA LYS A 376 -28.80 5.26 1.31
C LYS A 376 -28.36 6.03 0.06
N THR A 377 -27.46 6.99 0.24
CA THR A 377 -26.83 7.71 -0.88
C THR A 377 -26.00 6.74 -1.75
N PRO A 378 -25.83 7.01 -3.06
CA PRO A 378 -25.02 6.16 -3.94
C PRO A 378 -23.60 5.97 -3.42
N ASP A 379 -23.08 4.76 -3.58
CA ASP A 379 -21.69 4.44 -3.25
C ASP A 379 -20.74 4.96 -4.34
N GLY A 380 -21.24 5.26 -5.54
CA GLY A 380 -20.44 5.88 -6.58
C GLY A 380 -21.25 6.37 -7.76
N PHE A 381 -20.64 7.25 -8.55
CA PHE A 381 -21.17 7.81 -9.78
C PHE A 381 -20.22 7.54 -10.94
N GLY A 382 -20.78 7.22 -12.10
CA GLY A 382 -20.06 7.05 -13.35
C GLY A 382 -20.61 7.98 -14.42
N ILE A 383 -19.74 8.46 -15.28
CA ILE A 383 -20.08 9.26 -16.46
C ILE A 383 -19.38 8.64 -17.66
N ALA A 384 -20.11 8.44 -18.75
CA ALA A 384 -19.55 8.12 -20.06
C ALA A 384 -20.04 9.13 -21.09
N LEU A 385 -19.13 9.56 -21.95
CA LEU A 385 -19.34 10.56 -22.99
C LEU A 385 -18.88 10.00 -24.34
N ASP A 386 -19.76 10.00 -25.35
CA ASP A 386 -19.45 9.76 -26.76
C ASP A 386 -20.07 10.87 -27.62
N ALA A 387 -19.41 12.03 -27.62
CA ALA A 387 -19.87 13.21 -28.35
C ALA A 387 -19.30 13.30 -29.77
N GLY A 388 -18.58 12.29 -30.27
CA GLY A 388 -17.85 12.32 -31.54
C GLY A 388 -16.35 12.58 -31.36
N PRO A 389 -15.88 13.85 -31.37
CA PRO A 389 -14.46 14.17 -31.20
C PRO A 389 -13.96 13.96 -29.76
N VAL A 390 -14.87 13.91 -28.79
CA VAL A 390 -14.61 13.63 -27.38
C VAL A 390 -15.28 12.31 -27.01
N ARG A 391 -14.47 11.34 -26.60
CA ARG A 391 -14.92 10.02 -26.14
C ARG A 391 -14.24 9.65 -24.85
N GLY A 392 -14.98 9.07 -23.92
CA GLY A 392 -14.39 8.56 -22.69
C GLY A 392 -15.37 8.53 -21.55
N GLY A 393 -14.86 8.57 -20.33
CA GLY A 393 -15.66 8.54 -19.13
C GLY A 393 -14.82 8.57 -17.88
N GLY A 394 -15.50 8.49 -16.75
CA GLY A 394 -14.87 8.43 -15.45
C GLY A 394 -15.84 7.96 -14.40
N PHE A 395 -15.33 7.69 -13.22
CA PHE A 395 -16.13 7.38 -12.06
C PHE A 395 -15.57 8.04 -10.81
N LEU A 396 -16.44 8.19 -9.81
CA LEU A 396 -16.11 8.58 -8.47
C LEU A 396 -16.80 7.58 -7.53
N GLU A 397 -16.04 6.94 -6.67
CA GLU A 397 -16.54 5.99 -5.69
C GLU A 397 -16.24 6.51 -4.28
N ARG A 398 -17.18 6.33 -3.38
CA ARG A 398 -17.10 6.69 -1.97
C ARG A 398 -17.00 5.41 -1.16
N VAL A 399 -15.90 5.28 -0.42
CA VAL A 399 -15.55 4.10 0.36
C VAL A 399 -15.31 4.52 1.82
N PRO A 400 -15.97 3.90 2.81
CA PRO A 400 -15.63 4.12 4.22
C PRO A 400 -14.21 3.61 4.52
N VAL A 401 -13.46 4.30 5.37
CA VAL A 401 -12.11 3.84 5.75
C VAL A 401 -12.20 2.83 6.90
N PRO A 402 -11.67 1.59 6.76
CA PRO A 402 -11.67 0.62 7.85
C PRO A 402 -10.97 1.16 9.11
N GLY A 403 -11.57 0.92 10.28
CA GLY A 403 -11.04 1.40 11.57
C GLY A 403 -11.31 2.88 11.88
N HIS A 404 -11.81 3.66 10.91
CA HIS A 404 -12.11 5.09 11.07
C HIS A 404 -13.52 5.40 10.52
N PRO A 405 -14.59 5.17 11.30
CA PRO A 405 -15.97 5.32 10.83
C PRO A 405 -16.33 6.76 10.45
N ASP A 406 -15.63 7.75 11.01
CA ASP A 406 -15.83 9.17 10.69
C ASP A 406 -15.06 9.63 9.44
N TRP A 407 -14.30 8.73 8.81
CA TRP A 407 -13.48 9.05 7.63
C TRP A 407 -14.12 8.48 6.37
N THR A 408 -14.17 9.32 5.34
CA THR A 408 -14.74 8.95 4.05
C THR A 408 -13.70 9.14 2.95
N ARG A 409 -13.36 8.06 2.23
CA ARG A 409 -12.47 8.13 1.08
C ARG A 409 -13.28 8.22 -0.21
N TYR A 410 -12.96 9.19 -1.04
CA TYR A 410 -13.43 9.31 -2.41
C TYR A 410 -12.30 8.94 -3.37
N SER A 411 -12.54 7.93 -4.21
CA SER A 411 -11.57 7.45 -5.20
C SER A 411 -12.18 7.63 -6.58
N GLY A 412 -11.50 8.31 -7.49
CA GLY A 412 -12.04 8.61 -8.81
C GLY A 412 -11.03 8.44 -9.93
N ALA A 413 -11.50 7.98 -11.09
CA ALA A 413 -10.70 7.86 -12.30
C ALA A 413 -11.41 8.57 -13.47
N LEU A 414 -10.63 9.14 -14.37
CA LEU A 414 -11.08 9.81 -15.58
C LEU A 414 -10.21 9.37 -16.76
N ALA A 415 -10.82 9.03 -17.88
CA ALA A 415 -10.14 8.73 -19.14
C ALA A 415 -10.93 9.36 -20.29
N LEU A 416 -10.34 10.34 -20.96
CA LEU A 416 -10.95 11.09 -22.06
C LEU A 416 -10.01 11.12 -23.26
N ARG A 417 -10.55 10.89 -24.45
CA ARG A 417 -9.86 11.04 -25.73
C ARG A 417 -10.49 12.19 -26.49
N ILE A 418 -9.67 13.18 -26.81
CA ILE A 418 -10.03 14.40 -27.53
C ILE A 418 -9.17 14.45 -28.79
N GLY A 419 -9.70 13.91 -29.89
CA GLY A 419 -8.94 13.76 -31.14
C GLY A 419 -7.62 12.97 -30.97
N PRO A 420 -6.45 13.59 -31.21
CA PRO A 420 -5.13 12.95 -31.06
C PRO A 420 -4.61 12.87 -29.61
N VAL A 421 -5.30 13.51 -28.66
CA VAL A 421 -4.87 13.61 -27.27
C VAL A 421 -5.71 12.67 -26.40
N ALA A 422 -5.06 11.89 -25.53
CA ALA A 422 -5.71 11.11 -24.50
C ALA A 422 -5.31 11.63 -23.11
N VAL A 423 -6.30 12.00 -22.29
CA VAL A 423 -6.13 12.51 -20.93
C VAL A 423 -6.62 11.44 -19.95
N THR A 424 -5.79 11.12 -18.96
CA THR A 424 -6.10 10.18 -17.88
C THR A 424 -5.82 10.84 -16.54
N GLY A 425 -6.69 10.61 -15.56
CA GLY A 425 -6.55 11.15 -14.21
C GLY A 425 -7.03 10.16 -13.17
N PHE A 426 -6.30 10.05 -12.07
CA PHE A 426 -6.64 9.19 -10.93
C PHE A 426 -6.47 10.01 -9.65
N ALA A 427 -7.51 10.08 -8.83
CA ALA A 427 -7.52 10.90 -7.63
C ALA A 427 -8.06 10.13 -6.43
N VAL A 428 -7.45 10.37 -5.27
CA VAL A 428 -7.94 9.92 -3.96
C VAL A 428 -8.06 11.13 -3.07
N LEU A 429 -9.24 11.32 -2.47
CA LEU A 429 -9.51 12.31 -1.45
C LEU A 429 -9.96 11.58 -0.18
N THR A 430 -9.31 11.80 0.96
CA THR A 430 -9.80 11.26 2.24
C THR A 430 -10.29 12.42 3.09
N ASP A 431 -11.60 12.46 3.31
CA ASP A 431 -12.30 13.41 4.16
C ASP A 431 -12.30 12.92 5.62
N ARG A 432 -11.97 13.80 6.55
CA ARG A 432 -11.82 13.52 7.99
C ARG A 432 -12.41 14.69 8.79
N PRO A 433 -12.79 14.50 10.07
CA PRO A 433 -13.37 15.56 10.90
C PRO A 433 -12.52 16.84 10.98
N ASP A 434 -11.19 16.68 11.02
CA ASP A 434 -10.24 17.77 11.22
C ASP A 434 -9.63 18.29 9.90
N GLY A 435 -10.07 17.79 8.74
CA GLY A 435 -9.60 18.24 7.43
C GLY A 435 -9.55 17.13 6.37
N PHE A 436 -8.97 17.42 5.21
CA PHE A 436 -8.90 16.47 4.09
C PHE A 436 -7.46 16.13 3.73
N SER A 437 -7.26 14.99 3.08
CA SER A 437 -6.06 14.70 2.28
C SER A 437 -6.46 14.48 0.83
N PHE A 438 -5.59 14.84 -0.09
CA PHE A 438 -5.84 14.73 -1.52
C PHE A 438 -4.57 14.34 -2.26
N ALA A 439 -4.65 13.37 -3.15
CA ALA A 439 -3.58 13.01 -4.07
C ALA A 439 -4.17 12.72 -5.46
N VAL A 440 -3.55 13.25 -6.51
CA VAL A 440 -3.97 13.06 -7.89
C VAL A 440 -2.77 12.82 -8.80
N SER A 441 -2.90 11.89 -9.75
CA SER A 441 -2.00 11.69 -10.88
C SER A 441 -2.76 11.98 -12.17
N ILE A 442 -2.25 12.88 -12.99
CA ILE A 442 -2.84 13.28 -14.28
C ILE A 442 -1.80 13.07 -15.37
N SER A 443 -2.21 12.51 -16.50
CA SER A 443 -1.36 12.29 -17.66
C SER A 443 -2.09 12.59 -18.96
N VAL A 444 -1.32 13.04 -19.95
CA VAL A 444 -1.76 13.42 -21.28
C VAL A 444 -0.84 12.72 -22.27
N GLN A 445 -1.39 11.83 -23.09
CA GLN A 445 -0.68 11.13 -24.16
C GLN A 445 -1.02 11.76 -25.51
N ILE A 446 -0.01 11.87 -26.37
CA ILE A 446 -0.09 12.58 -27.65
C ILE A 446 0.14 11.58 -28.78
N SER A 447 -0.79 11.50 -29.74
CA SER A 447 -0.69 10.61 -30.89
C SER A 447 -1.07 11.33 -32.20
N PRO A 448 -0.13 11.53 -33.16
CA PRO A 448 1.25 11.05 -33.15
C PRO A 448 2.17 11.82 -32.18
N PRO A 449 3.28 11.22 -31.71
CA PRO A 449 4.24 11.89 -30.83
C PRO A 449 4.86 13.16 -31.43
N VAL A 450 5.27 14.10 -30.58
CA VAL A 450 5.94 15.35 -30.99
C VAL A 450 7.44 15.12 -31.12
N GLU A 451 8.06 15.51 -32.23
CA GLU A 451 9.50 15.33 -32.44
C GLU A 451 10.32 16.38 -31.68
N LEU A 452 11.33 15.93 -30.93
CA LEU A 452 12.26 16.79 -30.18
C LEU A 452 13.64 16.93 -30.84
N GLY A 453 13.86 16.25 -31.98
CA GLY A 453 15.16 16.15 -32.63
C GLY A 453 16.00 14.95 -32.14
N LEU A 454 17.13 14.66 -32.81
CA LEU A 454 18.03 13.53 -32.47
C LEU A 454 17.31 12.17 -32.33
N LEU A 455 16.23 11.97 -33.11
CA LEU A 455 15.35 10.80 -33.06
C LEU A 455 14.57 10.61 -31.74
N PHE A 456 14.52 11.63 -30.87
CA PHE A 456 13.66 11.66 -29.68
C PHE A 456 12.26 12.19 -29.99
N THR A 457 11.28 11.66 -29.28
CA THR A 457 9.88 12.09 -29.34
C THR A 457 9.29 12.29 -27.96
N LEU A 458 8.43 13.29 -27.80
CA LEU A 458 7.58 13.49 -26.63
C LEU A 458 6.25 12.77 -26.88
N ASN A 459 6.01 11.71 -26.12
CA ASN A 459 4.84 10.85 -26.26
C ASN A 459 3.76 11.18 -25.23
N GLY A 460 4.13 11.81 -24.11
CA GLY A 460 3.18 12.26 -23.10
C GLY A 460 3.79 13.14 -22.02
N VAL A 461 2.93 13.88 -21.35
CA VAL A 461 3.24 14.75 -20.21
C VAL A 461 2.24 14.51 -19.10
N GLY A 462 2.64 14.69 -17.85
CA GLY A 462 1.77 14.47 -16.71
C GLY A 462 2.29 15.11 -15.44
N GLY A 463 1.61 14.84 -14.35
CA GLY A 463 2.00 15.34 -13.04
C GLY A 463 1.26 14.63 -11.92
N ILE A 464 1.92 14.52 -10.79
CA ILE A 464 1.35 14.12 -9.51
C ILE A 464 1.24 15.38 -8.64
N VAL A 465 0.10 15.55 -7.97
CA VAL A 465 -0.10 16.63 -6.99
C VAL A 465 -0.77 16.06 -5.75
N GLY A 466 -0.28 16.43 -4.58
CA GLY A 466 -0.82 16.01 -3.30
C GLY A 466 -0.88 17.16 -2.31
N ALA A 467 -1.97 17.24 -1.55
CA ALA A 467 -2.19 18.19 -0.48
C ALA A 467 -2.58 17.44 0.81
N ASN A 468 -1.98 17.83 1.94
CA ASN A 468 -2.06 17.12 3.22
C ASN A 468 -1.68 15.64 3.10
N VAL A 469 -0.67 15.36 2.27
CA VAL A 469 -0.05 14.05 2.08
C VAL A 469 1.46 14.22 2.00
N SER A 470 2.20 13.15 2.31
CA SER A 470 3.64 13.06 2.07
C SER A 470 3.93 11.79 1.30
N ALA A 471 5.02 11.77 0.52
CA ALA A 471 5.47 10.55 -0.14
C ALA A 471 6.05 9.56 0.88
N ASP A 472 5.55 8.33 0.90
CA ASP A 472 6.15 7.24 1.68
C ASP A 472 7.31 6.62 0.90
N THR A 473 8.53 7.02 1.27
CA THR A 473 9.76 6.56 0.61
C THR A 473 10.02 5.07 0.81
N ARG A 474 9.55 4.47 1.90
CA ARG A 474 9.71 3.03 2.14
C ARG A 474 8.77 2.23 1.26
N ALA A 475 7.51 2.65 1.15
CA ALA A 475 6.55 2.03 0.26
C ALA A 475 6.98 2.13 -1.21
N LEU A 476 7.47 3.30 -1.63
CA LEU A 476 7.98 3.51 -3.00
C LEU A 476 9.25 2.70 -3.29
N ALA A 477 10.20 2.64 -2.36
CA ALA A 477 11.41 1.82 -2.50
C ALA A 477 11.09 0.32 -2.54
N ALA A 478 10.16 -0.15 -1.71
CA ALA A 478 9.73 -1.54 -1.69
C ALA A 478 8.95 -1.94 -2.96
N GLY A 479 8.23 -1.00 -3.56
CA GLY A 479 7.49 -1.19 -4.82
C GLY A 479 8.36 -1.23 -6.09
N VAL A 480 9.69 -1.19 -5.97
CA VAL A 480 10.58 -1.30 -7.14
C VAL A 480 10.65 -2.74 -7.62
N GLY A 481 10.09 -3.02 -8.79
CA GLY A 481 10.12 -4.35 -9.39
C GLY A 481 8.86 -5.18 -9.20
N ASP A 482 7.82 -4.65 -8.55
CA ASP A 482 6.50 -5.28 -8.40
C ASP A 482 5.39 -4.60 -9.25
N GLY A 483 5.76 -3.58 -10.03
CA GLY A 483 4.86 -2.83 -10.90
C GLY A 483 4.20 -1.61 -10.25
N THR A 484 4.51 -1.30 -8.98
CA THR A 484 3.99 -0.11 -8.28
C THR A 484 4.33 1.18 -9.02
N ILE A 485 5.59 1.34 -9.44
CA ILE A 485 6.04 2.54 -10.15
C ILE A 485 5.36 2.66 -11.52
N SER A 486 5.26 1.55 -12.26
CA SER A 486 4.60 1.51 -13.58
C SER A 486 3.13 1.95 -13.52
N ARG A 487 2.43 1.70 -12.41
CA ARG A 487 1.02 2.10 -12.22
C ARG A 487 0.85 3.60 -11.99
N LEU A 488 1.83 4.26 -11.37
CA LEU A 488 1.75 5.68 -10.99
C LEU A 488 2.05 6.65 -12.15
N LEU A 489 2.90 6.24 -13.10
CA LEU A 489 3.36 7.05 -14.23
C LEU A 489 2.35 7.06 -15.40
N PHE A 490 2.60 6.27 -16.45
CA PHE A 490 1.77 6.19 -17.65
C PHE A 490 1.31 4.73 -17.89
N PRO A 491 0.25 4.27 -17.20
CA PRO A 491 -0.24 2.91 -17.35
C PRO A 491 -0.75 2.64 -18.78
N ASP A 492 -0.45 1.45 -19.30
CA ASP A 492 -0.80 1.06 -20.67
C ASP A 492 -2.32 0.88 -20.87
N ASP A 493 -3.03 0.33 -19.86
CA ASP A 493 -4.50 0.24 -19.83
C ASP A 493 -5.07 0.90 -18.55
N PRO A 494 -5.26 2.23 -18.56
CA PRO A 494 -5.67 3.01 -17.40
C PRO A 494 -7.06 2.62 -16.89
N ALA A 495 -7.97 2.22 -17.80
CA ALA A 495 -9.35 1.88 -17.44
C ALA A 495 -9.42 0.55 -16.68
N ARG A 496 -8.67 -0.47 -17.12
CA ARG A 496 -8.61 -1.76 -16.42
C ARG A 496 -7.83 -1.67 -15.10
N ALA A 497 -6.76 -0.87 -15.07
CA ALA A 497 -5.87 -0.74 -13.92
C ALA A 497 -6.36 0.24 -12.84
N ALA A 498 -7.45 0.99 -13.09
CA ALA A 498 -7.95 2.06 -12.22
C ALA A 498 -8.01 1.71 -10.72
N PRO A 499 -8.66 0.59 -10.30
CA PRO A 499 -8.74 0.24 -8.88
C PRO A 499 -7.37 0.07 -8.22
N ALA A 500 -6.45 -0.62 -8.89
CA ALA A 500 -5.11 -0.86 -8.38
C ALA A 500 -4.27 0.43 -8.34
N ILE A 501 -4.44 1.34 -9.30
CA ILE A 501 -3.76 2.65 -9.30
C ILE A 501 -4.24 3.51 -8.14
N LEU A 502 -5.56 3.54 -7.89
CA LEU A 502 -6.16 4.31 -6.79
C LEU A 502 -5.70 3.79 -5.42
N GLU A 503 -5.64 2.47 -5.25
CA GLU A 503 -5.09 1.86 -4.03
C GLU A 503 -3.60 2.17 -3.85
N THR A 504 -2.84 2.11 -4.94
CA THR A 504 -1.41 2.45 -4.94
C THR A 504 -1.22 3.91 -4.53
N LEU A 505 -1.97 4.86 -5.13
CA LEU A 505 -1.93 6.28 -4.77
C LEU A 505 -2.23 6.51 -3.28
N ALA A 506 -3.26 5.85 -2.75
CA ALA A 506 -3.62 5.94 -1.32
C ALA A 506 -2.53 5.40 -0.39
N THR A 507 -1.77 4.38 -0.85
CA THR A 507 -0.72 3.74 -0.07
C THR A 507 0.59 4.53 -0.11
N VAL A 508 0.98 5.04 -1.28
CA VAL A 508 2.28 5.74 -1.46
C VAL A 508 2.24 7.21 -1.07
N PHE A 509 1.05 7.81 -1.00
CA PHE A 509 0.84 9.19 -0.53
C PHE A 509 -0.10 9.22 0.68
N PRO A 510 0.33 8.66 1.83
CA PRO A 510 -0.48 8.65 3.04
C PRO A 510 -0.73 10.07 3.56
N VAL A 511 -1.76 10.18 4.39
CA VAL A 511 -2.16 11.41 5.07
C VAL A 511 -1.00 11.98 5.89
N HIS A 512 -0.67 13.24 5.67
CA HIS A 512 0.32 13.98 6.45
C HIS A 512 -0.08 15.46 6.48
N GLU A 513 -0.52 15.95 7.64
CA GLU A 513 -1.06 17.30 7.77
C GLU A 513 0.00 18.37 7.46
N GLY A 514 -0.34 19.35 6.61
CA GLY A 514 0.63 20.34 6.11
C GLY A 514 1.63 19.79 5.07
N GLY A 515 1.57 18.50 4.74
CA GLY A 515 2.37 17.88 3.68
C GLY A 515 1.92 18.31 2.29
N PHE A 516 2.88 18.45 1.38
CA PHE A 516 2.62 18.81 -0.01
C PHE A 516 3.53 18.03 -0.95
N VAL A 517 2.95 17.49 -2.02
CA VAL A 517 3.66 16.72 -3.04
C VAL A 517 3.38 17.34 -4.41
N ILE A 518 4.42 17.56 -5.20
CA ILE A 518 4.29 17.96 -6.60
C ILE A 518 5.33 17.23 -7.44
N GLY A 519 4.91 16.63 -8.54
CA GLY A 519 5.79 15.82 -9.34
C GLY A 519 5.48 15.83 -10.84
N PRO A 520 6.12 16.69 -11.65
CA PRO A 520 6.00 16.61 -13.11
C PRO A 520 6.45 15.25 -13.65
N MET A 521 5.78 14.79 -14.71
CA MET A 521 6.05 13.52 -15.39
C MET A 521 6.17 13.72 -16.89
N VAL A 522 7.05 12.94 -17.53
CA VAL A 522 7.23 12.93 -18.99
C VAL A 522 7.39 11.51 -19.51
N LYS A 523 6.87 11.27 -20.73
CA LYS A 523 7.07 10.03 -21.48
C LYS A 523 7.77 10.35 -22.80
N LEU A 524 8.96 9.80 -22.97
CA LEU A 524 9.86 10.03 -24.10
C LEU A 524 10.06 8.74 -24.89
N GLY A 525 10.05 8.84 -26.22
CA GLY A 525 10.44 7.78 -27.14
C GLY A 525 11.79 8.08 -27.79
N TRP A 526 12.52 7.04 -28.17
CA TRP A 526 13.73 7.15 -28.99
C TRP A 526 13.80 6.02 -30.03
N GLY A 527 14.28 6.38 -31.22
CA GLY A 527 14.32 5.51 -32.39
C GLY A 527 13.19 5.82 -33.38
N ARG A 528 13.53 5.99 -34.66
CA ARG A 528 12.57 6.18 -35.76
C ARG A 528 12.95 5.32 -36.95
N PRO A 529 11.98 4.89 -37.79
CA PRO A 529 10.54 5.21 -37.74
C PRO A 529 9.76 4.48 -36.65
N VAL A 530 10.33 3.43 -36.05
CA VAL A 530 9.76 2.68 -34.92
C VAL A 530 10.57 2.97 -33.66
N SER A 531 9.91 3.44 -32.60
CA SER A 531 10.57 3.68 -31.31
C SER A 531 10.87 2.34 -30.63
N PHE A 532 12.15 2.12 -30.34
CA PHE A 532 12.62 0.91 -29.68
C PHE A 532 13.13 1.21 -28.26
N VAL A 533 13.20 2.48 -27.85
CA VAL A 533 13.41 2.87 -26.45
C VAL A 533 12.28 3.78 -26.00
N THR A 534 11.72 3.51 -24.83
CA THR A 534 10.71 4.36 -24.16
C THR A 534 11.13 4.61 -22.72
N ALA A 535 11.13 5.86 -22.30
CA ALA A 535 11.43 6.27 -20.94
C ALA A 535 10.26 7.07 -20.37
N GLU A 536 9.78 6.67 -19.21
CA GLU A 536 8.80 7.39 -18.39
C GLU A 536 9.51 7.85 -17.13
N VAL A 537 9.43 9.14 -16.81
CA VAL A 537 10.15 9.73 -15.67
C VAL A 537 9.23 10.69 -14.94
N ALA A 538 9.18 10.59 -13.61
CA ALA A 538 8.61 11.58 -12.71
C ALA A 538 9.67 12.12 -11.75
N LEU A 539 9.68 13.44 -11.57
CA LEU A 539 10.50 14.12 -10.58
C LEU A 539 9.57 14.69 -9.52
N ILE A 540 9.53 14.10 -8.33
CA ILE A 540 8.58 14.43 -7.27
C ILE A 540 9.29 15.19 -6.15
N LEU A 541 8.79 16.36 -5.79
CA LEU A 541 9.15 17.09 -4.58
C LEU A 541 8.12 16.78 -3.48
N SER A 542 8.59 16.31 -2.33
CA SER A 542 7.77 16.10 -1.12
C SER A 542 8.19 17.08 -0.03
N LEU A 543 7.21 17.69 0.64
CA LEU A 543 7.33 18.60 1.80
C LEU A 543 6.47 18.04 2.95
N PRO A 544 6.73 18.37 4.24
CA PRO A 544 7.57 19.46 4.75
C PRO A 544 9.07 19.17 4.77
N ASP A 545 9.48 17.91 4.89
CA ASP A 545 10.88 17.51 4.79
C ASP A 545 11.28 17.46 3.32
N PRO A 546 12.03 18.45 2.79
CA PRO A 546 12.27 18.57 1.36
C PRO A 546 13.06 17.38 0.85
N LYS A 547 12.40 16.53 0.06
CA LYS A 547 13.00 15.38 -0.62
C LYS A 547 12.64 15.41 -2.08
N ILE A 548 13.63 15.13 -2.92
CA ILE A 548 13.43 14.94 -4.36
C ILE A 548 13.42 13.45 -4.62
N LEU A 549 12.31 12.93 -5.15
CA LEU A 549 12.16 11.55 -5.58
C LEU A 549 12.17 11.47 -7.10
N VAL A 550 12.84 10.47 -7.64
CA VAL A 550 12.84 10.19 -9.08
C VAL A 550 12.21 8.82 -9.27
N LEU A 551 11.06 8.78 -9.94
CA LEU A 551 10.42 7.52 -10.34
C LEU A 551 10.62 7.35 -11.84
N GLY A 552 11.04 6.17 -12.27
CA GLY A 552 11.34 5.90 -13.66
C GLY A 552 10.88 4.53 -14.13
N ARG A 553 10.49 4.45 -15.40
CA ARG A 553 10.32 3.20 -16.14
C ARG A 553 11.05 3.32 -17.47
N LEU A 554 11.92 2.37 -17.76
CA LEU A 554 12.66 2.29 -19.02
C LEU A 554 12.28 1.00 -19.73
N ARG A 555 11.99 1.07 -21.03
CA ARG A 555 11.79 -0.09 -21.88
C ARG A 555 12.66 0.01 -23.13
N ILE A 556 13.40 -1.04 -23.44
CA ILE A 556 14.19 -1.22 -24.65
C ILE A 556 13.66 -2.45 -25.38
N ALA A 557 13.00 -2.24 -26.52
CA ALA A 557 12.31 -3.25 -27.32
C ALA A 557 12.85 -3.28 -28.75
N ILE A 558 13.82 -4.16 -29.03
CA ILE A 558 14.56 -4.23 -30.31
C ILE A 558 14.14 -5.50 -31.09
N PRO A 559 13.89 -5.44 -32.41
CA PRO A 559 13.97 -4.25 -33.28
C PRO A 559 12.72 -3.34 -33.21
N ALA A 560 11.60 -3.86 -32.70
CA ALA A 560 10.33 -3.15 -32.60
C ALA A 560 9.51 -3.67 -31.40
N ASP A 561 8.61 -2.83 -30.89
CA ASP A 561 7.76 -3.11 -29.72
C ASP A 561 6.75 -4.26 -29.90
N PHE A 562 6.23 -4.45 -31.11
CA PHE A 562 5.25 -5.49 -31.44
C PHE A 562 5.88 -6.88 -31.63
N ALA A 563 7.19 -6.96 -31.85
CA ALA A 563 7.93 -8.22 -32.00
C ALA A 563 9.37 -8.12 -31.48
N PRO A 564 9.59 -7.85 -30.18
CA PRO A 564 10.93 -7.62 -29.66
C PRO A 564 11.67 -8.95 -29.42
N ILE A 565 12.87 -9.05 -29.98
CA ILE A 565 13.88 -10.08 -29.69
C ILE A 565 14.57 -9.76 -28.35
N ILE A 566 14.89 -8.48 -28.14
CA ILE A 566 15.37 -7.95 -26.86
C ILE A 566 14.24 -7.08 -26.31
N ASP A 567 13.69 -7.43 -25.15
CA ASP A 567 12.71 -6.62 -24.42
C ASP A 567 13.21 -6.47 -22.98
N LEU A 568 13.94 -5.39 -22.72
CA LEU A 568 14.43 -5.05 -21.38
C LEU A 568 13.52 -3.99 -20.77
N LYS A 569 12.96 -4.26 -19.60
CA LYS A 569 12.15 -3.30 -18.85
C LYS A 569 12.76 -3.14 -17.48
N ALA A 570 12.92 -1.89 -17.05
CA ALA A 570 13.42 -1.56 -15.74
C ALA A 570 12.51 -0.55 -15.05
N GLU A 571 12.29 -0.72 -13.76
CA GLU A 571 11.79 0.34 -12.88
C GLU A 571 12.94 0.93 -12.07
N ILE A 572 12.87 2.23 -11.81
CA ILE A 572 13.89 3.01 -11.13
C ILE A 572 13.21 3.86 -10.04
N TYR A 573 13.78 3.84 -8.84
CA TYR A 573 13.46 4.73 -7.73
C TYR A 573 14.73 5.45 -7.30
N GLY A 574 14.66 6.75 -7.15
CA GLY A 574 15.71 7.59 -6.58
C GLY A 574 15.15 8.44 -5.45
N GLU A 575 15.87 8.57 -4.36
CA GLU A 575 15.59 9.47 -3.24
C GLU A 575 16.81 10.34 -3.01
N PHE A 576 16.62 11.66 -3.01
CA PHE A 576 17.65 12.65 -2.74
C PHE A 576 17.15 13.55 -1.59
N SER A 577 17.74 13.38 -0.41
CA SER A 577 17.57 14.24 0.76
C SER A 577 18.90 14.89 1.13
N GLY A 578 18.90 15.79 2.12
CA GLY A 578 20.09 16.57 2.49
C GLY A 578 21.32 15.73 2.88
N ASP A 579 21.11 14.56 3.46
CA ASP A 579 22.15 13.67 4.00
C ASP A 579 22.18 12.28 3.34
N ARG A 580 21.29 12.01 2.37
CA ARG A 580 21.11 10.66 1.83
C ARG A 580 20.72 10.67 0.36
N VAL A 581 21.35 9.78 -0.40
CA VAL A 581 20.97 9.42 -1.76
C VAL A 581 20.77 7.91 -1.83
N LEU A 582 19.56 7.47 -2.19
CA LEU A 582 19.23 6.07 -2.42
C LEU A 582 18.74 5.92 -3.86
N ILE A 583 19.35 5.02 -4.63
CA ILE A 583 18.87 4.64 -5.96
C ILE A 583 18.66 3.14 -5.99
N LEU A 584 17.49 2.72 -6.45
CA LEU A 584 17.12 1.33 -6.68
C LEU A 584 16.67 1.19 -8.12
N ALA A 585 17.06 0.10 -8.76
CA ALA A 585 16.50 -0.28 -10.05
C ALA A 585 16.25 -1.79 -10.10
N SER A 586 15.15 -2.21 -10.73
CA SER A 586 14.84 -3.63 -10.93
C SER A 586 14.52 -3.89 -12.38
N LEU A 587 15.10 -4.94 -12.95
CA LEU A 587 14.62 -5.52 -14.19
C LEU A 587 13.29 -6.24 -13.93
N ILE A 588 12.34 -6.09 -14.85
CA ILE A 588 10.98 -6.64 -14.77
C ILE A 588 10.66 -7.30 -16.10
N ASP A 589 10.11 -8.51 -16.08
CA ASP A 589 9.63 -9.23 -17.28
C ASP A 589 10.52 -9.05 -18.52
N SER A 590 11.84 -9.16 -18.29
CA SER A 590 12.87 -8.82 -19.28
C SER A 590 13.39 -10.06 -19.97
N ARG A 591 13.68 -9.95 -21.27
CA ARG A 591 14.16 -11.07 -22.09
C ARG A 591 15.17 -10.63 -23.14
N ILE A 592 16.13 -11.53 -23.41
CA ILE A 592 17.11 -11.41 -24.48
C ILE A 592 17.08 -12.71 -25.29
N GLY A 593 16.45 -12.68 -26.46
CA GLY A 593 16.20 -13.88 -27.24
C GLY A 593 15.35 -14.89 -26.45
N PHE A 594 15.95 -16.03 -26.11
CA PHE A 594 15.31 -17.09 -25.32
C PHE A 594 15.63 -17.04 -23.82
N PHE A 595 16.49 -16.11 -23.39
CA PHE A 595 16.86 -15.96 -21.99
C PHE A 595 15.91 -15.00 -21.29
N THR A 596 15.35 -15.42 -20.17
CA THR A 596 14.70 -14.53 -19.21
C THR A 596 15.78 -13.88 -18.35
N VAL A 597 15.75 -12.56 -18.25
CA VAL A 597 16.75 -11.77 -17.51
C VAL A 597 16.06 -11.08 -16.34
N ALA A 598 16.64 -11.19 -15.15
CA ALA A 598 16.17 -10.51 -13.95
C ALA A 598 17.35 -9.98 -13.14
N GLY A 599 17.07 -9.14 -12.14
CA GLY A 599 18.10 -8.61 -11.25
C GLY A 599 17.77 -7.22 -10.76
N GLN A 600 18.44 -6.83 -9.68
CA GLN A 600 18.29 -5.52 -9.07
C GLN A 600 19.65 -4.83 -8.91
N PHE A 601 19.59 -3.50 -8.94
CA PHE A 601 20.71 -2.60 -8.73
C PHE A 601 20.37 -1.68 -7.56
N GLY A 602 21.37 -1.33 -6.77
CA GLY A 602 21.20 -0.46 -5.62
C GLY A 602 22.43 0.42 -5.41
N MET A 603 22.19 1.68 -5.05
CA MET A 603 23.22 2.60 -4.60
C MET A 603 22.71 3.31 -3.36
N LEU A 604 23.55 3.39 -2.33
CA LEU A 604 23.27 4.15 -1.14
C LEU A 604 24.49 5.01 -0.81
N LEU A 605 24.26 6.31 -0.68
CA LEU A 605 25.16 7.28 -0.07
C LEU A 605 24.45 7.86 1.16
N ARG A 606 25.08 7.77 2.32
CA ARG A 606 24.65 8.40 3.57
C ARG A 606 25.79 9.25 4.10
N LEU A 607 25.48 10.47 4.51
CA LEU A 607 26.37 11.45 5.11
C LEU A 607 26.00 11.62 6.59
N GLY A 608 26.86 12.28 7.39
CA GLY A 608 26.61 12.52 8.81
C GLY A 608 27.15 11.41 9.71
N ALA A 609 26.45 11.09 10.79
CA ALA A 609 26.95 10.25 11.89
C ALA A 609 27.19 8.76 11.54
N ASP A 610 26.67 8.28 10.41
CA ASP A 610 26.85 6.91 9.92
C ASP A 610 27.16 6.94 8.40
N PRO A 611 28.35 7.43 8.00
CA PRO A 611 28.66 7.66 6.60
C PRO A 611 28.85 6.33 5.88
N THR A 612 28.04 6.10 4.84
CA THR A 612 28.02 4.84 4.10
C THR A 612 28.01 5.13 2.61
N PHE A 613 28.88 4.48 1.85
CA PHE A 613 28.80 4.43 0.40
C PHE A 613 28.85 2.98 -0.08
N VAL A 614 27.80 2.57 -0.78
CA VAL A 614 27.72 1.27 -1.43
C VAL A 614 27.04 1.39 -2.80
N LEU A 615 27.56 0.66 -3.77
CA LEU A 615 26.99 0.50 -5.11
C LEU A 615 26.99 -0.99 -5.43
N SER A 616 25.85 -1.53 -5.86
CA SER A 616 25.68 -2.96 -6.09
C SER A 616 24.81 -3.22 -7.32
N ALA A 617 25.19 -4.23 -8.07
CA ALA A 617 24.47 -4.84 -9.16
C ALA A 617 24.32 -6.33 -8.80
N GLY A 618 23.13 -6.79 -8.47
CA GLY A 618 22.88 -8.17 -8.06
C GLY A 618 23.15 -8.48 -6.59
N GLY A 619 23.34 -7.49 -5.72
CA GLY A 619 23.60 -7.71 -4.29
C GLY A 619 25.08 -7.82 -3.93
N PHE A 620 25.36 -8.37 -2.75
CA PHE A 620 26.69 -8.34 -2.11
C PHE A 620 27.27 -9.73 -1.92
N HIS A 621 28.53 -9.81 -1.52
CA HIS A 621 29.19 -11.05 -1.15
C HIS A 621 28.46 -11.72 0.03
N PRO A 622 28.28 -13.07 0.07
CA PRO A 622 27.50 -13.75 1.12
C PRO A 622 27.96 -13.49 2.55
N ARG A 623 29.26 -13.20 2.75
CA ARG A 623 29.84 -12.88 4.07
C ARG A 623 29.82 -11.38 4.41
N TYR A 624 29.46 -10.52 3.47
CA TYR A 624 29.35 -9.07 3.71
C TYR A 624 28.01 -8.76 4.38
N GLN A 625 27.98 -7.81 5.31
CA GLN A 625 26.74 -7.33 5.94
C GLN A 625 26.30 -6.04 5.23
N PRO A 626 25.35 -6.12 4.28
CA PRO A 626 24.88 -4.94 3.57
C PRO A 626 24.02 -4.02 4.44
N PRO A 627 23.96 -2.72 4.11
CA PRO A 627 22.97 -1.82 4.69
C PRO A 627 21.55 -2.36 4.51
N GLY A 628 20.69 -2.17 5.52
CA GLY A 628 19.35 -2.77 5.55
C GLY A 628 18.50 -2.47 4.32
N GLU A 629 18.66 -1.29 3.72
CA GLU A 629 17.90 -0.88 2.53
C GLU A 629 18.29 -1.63 1.25
N LEU A 630 19.50 -2.19 1.20
CA LEU A 630 20.02 -2.94 0.05
C LEU A 630 20.25 -4.43 0.37
N ALA A 631 19.81 -4.90 1.54
CA ALA A 631 20.11 -6.25 2.01
C ALA A 631 19.49 -7.36 1.13
N ASN A 632 18.36 -7.07 0.48
CA ASN A 632 17.56 -8.05 -0.25
C ASN A 632 17.65 -7.88 -1.78
N LEU A 633 18.71 -7.26 -2.30
CA LEU A 633 18.89 -7.10 -3.75
C LEU A 633 18.97 -8.47 -4.44
N ARG A 634 18.10 -8.69 -5.43
CA ARG A 634 18.11 -9.90 -6.26
C ARG A 634 19.33 -9.93 -7.19
N ARG A 635 20.01 -11.08 -7.22
CA ARG A 635 21.11 -11.41 -8.15
C ARG A 635 20.71 -11.11 -9.59
N ILE A 636 21.65 -10.63 -10.40
CA ILE A 636 21.44 -10.54 -11.84
C ILE A 636 21.43 -11.96 -12.38
N SER A 637 20.36 -12.36 -13.05
CA SER A 637 20.21 -13.70 -13.57
C SER A 637 19.85 -13.73 -15.05
N ALA A 638 20.28 -14.78 -15.71
CA ALA A 638 19.86 -15.16 -17.05
C ALA A 638 19.47 -16.64 -17.05
N GLU A 639 18.26 -16.96 -17.45
CA GLU A 639 17.69 -18.31 -17.38
C GLU A 639 17.05 -18.74 -18.71
N ILE A 640 17.27 -19.99 -19.09
CA ILE A 640 16.62 -20.66 -20.22
C ILE A 640 16.22 -22.09 -19.82
N SER A 641 14.98 -22.48 -20.11
CA SER A 641 14.40 -23.75 -19.63
C SER A 641 13.52 -24.48 -20.67
N PRO A 642 14.03 -24.84 -21.86
CA PRO A 642 13.33 -25.69 -22.80
C PRO A 642 13.13 -27.13 -22.25
N PRO A 643 12.31 -27.97 -22.92
CA PRO A 643 12.16 -29.36 -22.52
C PRO A 643 13.51 -30.08 -22.41
N ALA A 644 13.73 -30.74 -21.28
CA ALA A 644 14.94 -31.51 -20.94
C ALA A 644 16.26 -30.72 -20.76
N PHE A 645 16.26 -29.39 -20.83
CA PHE A 645 17.44 -28.58 -20.55
C PHE A 645 17.09 -27.33 -19.75
N HIS A 646 17.80 -27.12 -18.65
CA HIS A 646 17.70 -25.94 -17.79
C HIS A 646 19.09 -25.36 -17.60
N LEU A 647 19.22 -24.05 -17.81
CA LEU A 647 20.45 -23.31 -17.58
C LEU A 647 20.09 -22.02 -16.87
N ARG A 648 20.68 -21.80 -15.70
CA ARG A 648 20.55 -20.56 -14.93
C ARG A 648 21.94 -20.05 -14.57
N LEU A 649 22.22 -18.82 -14.97
CA LEU A 649 23.39 -18.06 -14.57
C LEU A 649 22.94 -16.98 -13.60
N GLU A 650 23.67 -16.80 -12.51
CA GLU A 650 23.53 -15.70 -11.57
C GLU A 650 24.86 -14.98 -11.41
N ALA A 651 24.83 -13.67 -11.20
CA ALA A 651 25.99 -12.85 -10.94
C ALA A 651 25.66 -11.68 -10.02
N TYR A 652 26.70 -11.19 -9.34
CA TYR A 652 26.68 -9.93 -8.63
C TYR A 652 28.03 -9.22 -8.71
N ALA A 653 27.99 -7.91 -8.56
CA ALA A 653 29.15 -7.06 -8.36
C ALA A 653 28.77 -5.92 -7.40
N ALA A 654 29.62 -5.63 -6.43
CA ALA A 654 29.42 -4.52 -5.50
C ALA A 654 30.74 -3.80 -5.20
N ILE A 655 30.63 -2.51 -4.96
CA ILE A 655 31.71 -1.62 -4.56
C ILE A 655 31.27 -0.92 -3.27
N THR A 656 32.11 -0.97 -2.26
CA THR A 656 31.92 -0.28 -0.98
C THR A 656 33.10 0.65 -0.74
N THR A 657 33.07 1.41 0.36
CA THR A 657 34.20 2.28 0.74
C THR A 657 35.53 1.52 0.88
N ASN A 658 35.51 0.24 1.30
CA ASN A 658 36.74 -0.54 1.55
C ASN A 658 36.86 -1.84 0.74
N THR A 659 35.83 -2.24 -0.02
CA THR A 659 35.85 -3.53 -0.74
C THR A 659 35.33 -3.42 -2.17
N VAL A 660 35.82 -4.34 -3.01
CA VAL A 660 35.20 -4.74 -4.28
C VAL A 660 34.79 -6.20 -4.16
N GLN A 661 33.57 -6.50 -4.52
CA GLN A 661 32.94 -7.80 -4.37
C GLN A 661 32.37 -8.22 -5.71
N PHE A 662 32.56 -9.47 -6.09
CA PHE A 662 31.90 -10.01 -7.27
C PHE A 662 31.81 -11.52 -7.17
N GLY A 663 30.81 -12.09 -7.82
CA GLY A 663 30.64 -13.52 -7.83
C GLY A 663 29.48 -13.93 -8.72
N GLY A 664 29.23 -15.21 -8.78
CA GLY A 664 28.16 -15.78 -9.58
C GLY A 664 28.03 -17.28 -9.40
N ALA A 665 26.91 -17.79 -9.87
CA ALA A 665 26.58 -19.21 -9.85
C ALA A 665 26.03 -19.65 -11.20
N LEU A 666 26.29 -20.90 -11.56
CA LEU A 666 25.85 -21.57 -12.76
C LEU A 666 25.17 -22.87 -12.34
N ASP A 667 23.89 -23.04 -12.67
CA ASP A 667 23.15 -24.30 -12.54
C ASP A 667 22.79 -24.77 -13.96
N VAL A 668 23.17 -26.01 -14.29
CA VAL A 668 22.88 -26.66 -15.56
C VAL A 668 22.20 -27.99 -15.28
N ARG A 669 21.07 -28.25 -15.92
CA ARG A 669 20.36 -29.53 -15.84
C ARG A 669 20.06 -30.01 -17.23
N TYR A 670 20.39 -31.26 -17.51
CA TYR A 670 20.11 -31.91 -18.78
C TYR A 670 19.50 -33.29 -18.53
N GLY A 671 18.23 -33.46 -18.86
CA GLY A 671 17.51 -34.71 -18.62
C GLY A 671 16.00 -34.52 -18.40
N ILE A 672 15.32 -35.63 -18.18
CA ILE A 672 13.88 -35.69 -17.88
C ILE A 672 13.68 -35.97 -16.39
N ASP A 673 12.45 -35.82 -15.90
CA ASP A 673 12.15 -36.00 -14.47
C ASP A 673 12.71 -37.33 -13.93
N GLY A 674 13.46 -37.23 -12.82
CA GLY A 674 14.20 -38.33 -12.19
C GLY A 674 15.43 -38.88 -12.93
N THR A 675 15.75 -38.47 -14.17
CA THR A 675 16.90 -38.99 -14.93
C THR A 675 17.64 -37.91 -15.73
N GLY A 676 18.88 -37.61 -15.35
CA GLY A 676 19.67 -36.57 -16.03
C GLY A 676 21.04 -36.29 -15.40
N VAL A 677 21.73 -35.32 -15.99
CA VAL A 677 23.00 -34.75 -15.53
C VAL A 677 22.73 -33.36 -14.95
N TYR A 678 23.26 -33.11 -13.76
CA TYR A 678 23.12 -31.85 -13.03
C TYR A 678 24.51 -31.30 -12.74
N GLY A 679 24.81 -30.10 -13.22
CA GLY A 679 26.05 -29.38 -13.01
C GLY A 679 25.80 -28.12 -12.20
N THR A 680 26.68 -27.84 -11.25
CA THR A 680 26.70 -26.59 -10.47
C THR A 680 28.11 -26.03 -10.47
N ALA A 681 28.24 -24.71 -10.57
CA ALA A 681 29.50 -24.02 -10.31
C ALA A 681 29.20 -22.67 -9.66
N ALA A 682 30.03 -22.23 -8.72
CA ALA A 682 29.91 -20.93 -8.11
C ALA A 682 31.29 -20.35 -7.80
N LEU A 683 31.41 -19.03 -7.89
CA LEU A 683 32.59 -18.27 -7.52
C LEU A 683 32.12 -17.05 -6.72
N ASP A 684 32.69 -16.86 -5.54
CA ASP A 684 32.49 -15.66 -4.72
C ASP A 684 33.86 -15.06 -4.41
N ALA A 685 34.06 -13.79 -4.75
CA ALA A 685 35.30 -13.07 -4.52
C ALA A 685 35.04 -11.76 -3.76
N LEU A 686 35.89 -11.49 -2.77
CA LEU A 686 35.89 -10.25 -2.01
C LEU A 686 37.33 -9.75 -1.91
N ILE A 687 37.55 -8.53 -2.40
CA ILE A 687 38.82 -7.82 -2.35
C ILE A 687 38.65 -6.65 -1.39
N GLN A 688 39.49 -6.59 -0.36
CA GLN A 688 39.59 -5.47 0.57
C GLN A 688 40.78 -4.59 0.17
N PHE A 689 40.60 -3.27 0.18
CA PHE A 689 41.64 -2.32 -0.21
C PHE A 689 42.66 -2.06 0.91
N ASP A 690 42.20 -1.97 2.16
CA ASP A 690 43.04 -1.64 3.30
C ASP A 690 42.60 -2.41 4.58
N PRO A 691 43.48 -3.24 5.17
CA PRO A 691 44.69 -3.77 4.54
C PRO A 691 44.35 -4.50 3.24
N PHE A 692 45.23 -4.42 2.23
CA PHE A 692 44.98 -5.10 0.95
C PHE A 692 44.90 -6.61 1.19
N GLY A 693 43.73 -7.18 0.86
CA GLY A 693 43.34 -8.55 1.15
C GLY A 693 42.43 -9.06 0.05
N PHE A 694 42.47 -10.35 -0.28
CA PHE A 694 41.38 -10.94 -1.05
C PHE A 694 41.08 -12.36 -0.58
N GLN A 695 39.80 -12.73 -0.70
CA GLN A 695 39.33 -14.10 -0.54
C GLN A 695 38.52 -14.49 -1.78
N ALA A 696 38.64 -15.74 -2.20
CA ALA A 696 37.88 -16.33 -3.28
C ALA A 696 37.43 -17.74 -2.89
N ASP A 697 36.12 -17.96 -2.87
CA ASP A 697 35.47 -19.25 -2.70
C ASP A 697 35.03 -19.77 -4.08
N LEU A 698 35.47 -20.98 -4.46
CA LEU A 698 35.06 -21.66 -5.68
C LEU A 698 34.36 -22.98 -5.32
N MET A 699 33.18 -23.21 -5.88
CA MET A 699 32.47 -24.47 -5.82
C MET A 699 32.23 -25.00 -7.23
N ALA A 700 32.40 -26.30 -7.45
CA ALA A 700 31.99 -26.96 -8.68
C ALA A 700 31.49 -28.37 -8.36
N GLY A 701 30.40 -28.79 -8.98
CA GLY A 701 29.88 -30.14 -8.79
C GLY A 701 29.10 -30.66 -9.98
N VAL A 702 29.16 -31.98 -10.20
CA VAL A 702 28.42 -32.68 -11.25
C VAL A 702 27.81 -33.94 -10.66
N SER A 703 26.53 -34.20 -10.95
CA SER A 703 25.86 -35.44 -10.56
C SER A 703 25.07 -36.04 -11.71
N VAL A 704 25.00 -37.38 -11.72
CA VAL A 704 24.23 -38.18 -12.67
C VAL A 704 23.17 -38.95 -11.90
N ARG A 705 21.90 -38.80 -12.28
CA ARG A 705 20.76 -39.49 -11.65
C ARG A 705 19.99 -40.33 -12.67
N VAL A 706 19.45 -41.46 -12.23
CA VAL A 706 18.56 -42.34 -12.98
C VAL A 706 17.45 -42.83 -12.04
N LEU A 707 16.18 -42.63 -12.42
CA LEU A 707 15.01 -43.00 -11.60
C LEU A 707 15.10 -42.47 -10.15
N ASP A 708 15.50 -41.21 -9.99
CA ASP A 708 15.73 -40.52 -8.70
C ASP A 708 16.89 -41.07 -7.85
N ILE A 709 17.64 -42.05 -8.38
CA ILE A 709 18.82 -42.62 -7.72
C ILE A 709 20.08 -41.92 -8.26
N THR A 710 20.92 -41.42 -7.35
CA THR A 710 22.22 -40.82 -7.71
C THR A 710 23.23 -41.92 -8.02
N LEU A 711 23.70 -41.97 -9.27
CA LEU A 711 24.71 -42.94 -9.73
C LEU A 711 26.14 -42.48 -9.47
N LEU A 712 26.37 -41.17 -9.49
CA LEU A 712 27.65 -40.55 -9.20
C LEU A 712 27.41 -39.08 -8.94
N ALA A 713 27.95 -38.53 -7.85
CA ALA A 713 28.09 -37.09 -7.70
C ALA A 713 29.52 -36.75 -7.28
N ILE A 714 30.08 -35.70 -7.87
CA ILE A 714 31.39 -35.17 -7.51
C ILE A 714 31.19 -33.71 -7.13
N THR A 715 31.65 -33.31 -5.95
CA THR A 715 31.61 -31.91 -5.48
C THR A 715 33.00 -31.49 -5.04
N LEU A 716 33.45 -30.34 -5.53
CA LEU A 716 34.70 -29.68 -5.18
C LEU A 716 34.39 -28.32 -4.56
N ARG A 717 34.99 -28.05 -3.39
CA ARG A 717 34.96 -26.74 -2.75
C ARG A 717 36.40 -26.30 -2.51
N LEU A 718 36.78 -25.13 -3.00
CA LEU A 718 38.11 -24.54 -2.84
C LEU A 718 37.96 -23.14 -2.23
N HIS A 719 38.84 -22.81 -1.29
CA HIS A 719 38.99 -21.47 -0.74
C HIS A 719 40.42 -21.00 -0.98
N LEU A 720 40.55 -19.74 -1.38
CA LEU A 720 41.83 -19.07 -1.63
C LEU A 720 41.83 -17.71 -0.93
N GLU A 721 42.86 -17.45 -0.12
CA GLU A 721 43.10 -16.20 0.59
C GLU A 721 44.47 -15.64 0.17
N GLY A 722 44.58 -14.33 -0.04
CA GLY A 722 45.83 -13.61 -0.30
C GLY A 722 45.75 -12.18 0.21
N PRO A 723 46.74 -11.29 -0.06
CA PRO A 723 47.78 -11.31 -1.10
C PRO A 723 49.15 -11.88 -0.68
N ALA A 724 49.44 -11.99 0.61
CA ALA A 724 50.58 -12.71 1.19
C ALA A 724 50.44 -12.75 2.74
N PRO A 725 50.65 -13.88 3.41
CA PRO A 725 50.87 -15.20 2.81
C PRO A 725 49.58 -15.71 2.15
N TRP A 726 49.72 -16.34 0.98
CA TRP A 726 48.63 -17.01 0.28
C TRP A 726 48.24 -18.25 1.07
N LYS A 727 46.94 -18.49 1.25
CA LYS A 727 46.42 -19.71 1.86
C LYS A 727 45.41 -20.34 0.92
N ALA A 728 45.49 -21.65 0.69
CA ALA A 728 44.47 -22.39 -0.03
C ALA A 728 44.09 -23.68 0.70
N TRP A 729 42.79 -23.98 0.73
CA TRP A 729 42.27 -25.25 1.21
C TRP A 729 41.00 -25.62 0.45
N GLY A 730 40.55 -26.86 0.59
CA GLY A 730 39.35 -27.32 -0.08
C GLY A 730 39.00 -28.76 0.26
N THR A 731 37.82 -29.16 -0.16
CA THR A 731 37.26 -30.49 0.04
C THR A 731 36.74 -31.03 -1.29
N GLY A 732 36.98 -32.31 -1.56
CA GLY A 732 36.47 -33.04 -2.71
C GLY A 732 35.67 -34.24 -2.24
N GLU A 733 34.38 -34.29 -2.58
CA GLU A 733 33.44 -35.34 -2.18
C GLU A 733 32.95 -36.10 -3.42
N VAL A 734 32.94 -37.43 -3.34
CA VAL A 734 32.41 -38.33 -4.37
C VAL A 734 31.34 -39.22 -3.74
N VAL A 735 30.10 -39.04 -4.15
CA VAL A 735 28.95 -39.85 -3.73
C VAL A 735 28.71 -40.96 -4.72
N LEU A 736 28.57 -42.20 -4.22
CA LEU A 736 28.39 -43.41 -5.01
C LEU A 736 27.02 -44.07 -4.70
N PRO A 737 26.50 -44.93 -5.58
CA PRO A 737 25.20 -45.56 -5.36
C PRO A 737 25.32 -46.67 -4.31
N TRP A 738 24.25 -46.88 -3.54
CA TRP A 738 24.19 -47.96 -2.56
C TRP A 738 24.54 -49.32 -3.18
N PRO A 739 25.43 -50.14 -2.58
CA PRO A 739 25.99 -50.05 -1.22
C PRO A 739 27.43 -49.47 -1.14
N LEU A 740 27.90 -48.75 -2.16
CA LEU A 740 29.26 -48.20 -2.16
C LEU A 740 29.39 -47.04 -1.14
N PRO A 741 30.52 -46.94 -0.41
CA PRO A 741 30.76 -45.85 0.52
C PRO A 741 31.14 -44.56 -0.22
N ASP A 742 30.71 -43.42 0.30
CA ASP A 742 31.11 -42.09 -0.20
C ASP A 742 32.58 -41.79 0.16
N ILE A 743 33.27 -41.06 -0.71
CA ILE A 743 34.69 -40.72 -0.58
C ILE A 743 34.83 -39.22 -0.38
N SER A 744 35.45 -38.77 0.72
CA SER A 744 35.79 -37.36 0.95
C SER A 744 37.30 -37.18 1.07
N ILE A 745 37.85 -36.16 0.41
CA ILE A 745 39.27 -35.80 0.41
C ILE A 745 39.38 -34.32 0.80
N ASP A 746 40.04 -34.05 1.92
CA ASP A 746 40.32 -32.69 2.37
C ASP A 746 41.78 -32.33 2.07
N VAL A 747 42.00 -31.14 1.51
CA VAL A 747 43.32 -30.61 1.15
C VAL A 747 43.50 -29.24 1.78
N GLY A 748 44.57 -29.04 2.55
CA GLY A 748 44.97 -27.74 3.11
C GLY A 748 44.83 -27.62 4.63
N PRO A 749 45.16 -26.43 5.20
CA PRO A 749 45.57 -25.21 4.50
C PRO A 749 47.04 -25.24 4.04
N VAL A 750 47.24 -25.08 2.73
CA VAL A 750 48.57 -24.88 2.13
C VAL A 750 48.87 -23.38 2.14
N THR A 751 50.00 -22.98 2.73
CA THR A 751 50.40 -21.57 2.84
C THR A 751 51.68 -21.31 2.06
N TRP A 752 51.73 -20.28 1.21
CA TRP A 752 52.94 -19.90 0.45
C TRP A 752 53.07 -18.38 0.25
N GLY A 753 54.26 -17.91 -0.11
CA GLY A 753 54.56 -16.48 -0.24
C GLY A 753 55.14 -15.85 1.04
N GLY A 754 56.11 -14.94 0.87
CA GLY A 754 56.80 -14.28 1.98
C GLY A 754 55.94 -13.22 2.67
N LYS A 755 56.17 -12.97 3.97
CA LYS A 755 55.45 -12.01 4.85
C LYS A 755 55.56 -10.53 4.46
N GLN A 756 55.98 -10.19 3.25
CA GLN A 756 56.40 -8.82 2.94
C GLN A 756 55.41 -8.18 1.96
N PRO A 757 54.54 -7.26 2.42
CA PRO A 757 54.04 -6.23 1.52
C PRO A 757 55.26 -5.51 0.93
N ALA A 758 55.18 -5.06 -0.33
CA ALA A 758 56.09 -4.03 -0.82
C ALA A 758 56.16 -2.92 0.25
N PRO A 759 57.33 -2.32 0.54
CA PRO A 759 57.37 -1.19 1.43
C PRO A 759 56.49 -0.09 0.83
N ALA A 760 55.27 -0.04 1.35
CA ALA A 760 54.47 1.13 1.58
C ALA A 760 55.28 2.40 1.30
N PRO A 761 54.91 3.22 0.28
CA PRO A 761 55.64 4.45 0.02
C PRO A 761 55.75 5.24 1.32
N VAL A 762 56.93 5.78 1.60
CA VAL A 762 57.13 6.60 2.78
C VAL A 762 56.42 7.93 2.52
N VAL A 763 55.40 8.22 3.32
CA VAL A 763 54.62 9.46 3.23
C VAL A 763 54.93 10.35 4.42
N SER A 764 54.99 11.66 4.18
CA SER A 764 55.16 12.66 5.23
C SER A 764 53.78 13.17 5.67
N ALA A 765 53.37 12.78 6.88
CA ALA A 765 52.16 13.28 7.53
C ALA A 765 52.19 14.81 7.63
N ARG A 766 53.36 15.39 7.88
CA ARG A 766 53.54 16.85 7.96
C ARG A 766 53.22 17.53 6.64
N SER A 767 53.75 17.01 5.53
CA SER A 767 53.49 17.59 4.21
C SER A 767 52.00 17.55 3.85
N MET A 768 51.30 16.45 4.17
CA MET A 768 49.88 16.30 3.91
C MET A 768 49.02 17.29 4.71
N VAL A 769 49.37 17.55 5.97
CA VAL A 769 48.69 18.56 6.80
C VAL A 769 48.94 19.96 6.29
N VAL A 770 50.18 20.29 5.89
CA VAL A 770 50.51 21.60 5.29
C VAL A 770 49.74 21.82 3.99
N ASP A 771 49.72 20.83 3.10
CA ASP A 771 48.99 20.90 1.84
C ASP A 771 47.49 21.04 2.06
N ALA A 772 46.92 20.32 3.02
CA ALA A 772 45.50 20.41 3.37
C ALA A 772 45.15 21.81 3.92
N LEU A 773 45.97 22.35 4.84
CA LEU A 773 45.77 23.68 5.41
C LEU A 773 46.09 24.82 4.43
N SER A 774 46.82 24.57 3.35
CA SER A 774 47.08 25.59 2.31
C SER A 774 45.86 25.91 1.45
N ARG A 775 44.84 25.02 1.46
CA ARG A 775 43.65 25.17 0.63
C ARG A 775 42.68 26.17 1.25
N PRO A 776 42.04 27.05 0.46
CA PRO A 776 41.05 27.99 0.98
C PRO A 776 39.88 27.31 1.71
N GLN A 777 39.49 26.08 1.33
CA GLN A 777 38.37 25.38 1.97
C GLN A 777 38.68 24.89 3.40
N ALA A 778 39.96 24.82 3.79
CA ALA A 778 40.34 24.43 5.16
C ALA A 778 40.04 25.54 6.18
N TRP A 779 39.71 26.74 5.72
CA TRP A 779 39.52 27.92 6.54
C TRP A 779 38.08 28.41 6.45
N SER A 780 37.48 28.74 7.58
CA SER A 780 36.13 29.30 7.66
C SER A 780 36.05 30.33 8.79
N ALA A 781 35.24 31.36 8.61
CA ALA A 781 34.96 32.35 9.64
C ALA A 781 33.55 32.11 10.17
N THR A 782 33.42 31.94 11.49
CA THR A 782 32.13 31.74 12.16
C THR A 782 31.87 32.92 13.09
N THR A 783 30.72 33.58 12.93
CA THR A 783 30.27 34.65 13.83
C THR A 783 29.95 34.08 15.22
N ALA A 784 30.49 34.69 16.27
CA ALA A 784 30.17 34.30 17.64
C ALA A 784 28.69 34.59 17.96
N ALA A 785 28.01 33.63 18.58
CA ALA A 785 26.60 33.77 18.95
C ALA A 785 26.39 34.97 19.91
N GLY A 786 25.40 35.83 19.58
CA GLY A 786 25.03 36.98 20.42
C GLY A 786 25.72 38.31 20.09
N GLN A 787 26.52 38.38 19.02
CA GLN A 787 27.12 39.63 18.54
C GLN A 787 26.81 39.82 17.05
N TYR A 788 26.24 40.98 16.69
CA TYR A 788 25.81 41.30 15.34
C TYR A 788 26.65 42.45 14.78
N GLY A 789 27.44 42.18 13.74
CA GLY A 789 28.04 43.20 12.87
C GLY A 789 27.06 43.62 11.77
N VAL A 790 27.14 44.87 11.32
CA VAL A 790 26.39 45.34 10.13
C VAL A 790 27.28 45.16 8.90
N ALA A 791 26.98 44.17 8.06
CA ALA A 791 27.63 44.02 6.75
C ALA A 791 26.94 44.95 5.73
N LEU A 792 27.62 46.01 5.29
CA LEU A 792 27.04 47.06 4.43
C LEU A 792 27.22 46.84 2.92
N ALA A 793 27.93 45.79 2.49
CA ALA A 793 28.07 45.45 1.07
C ALA A 793 28.41 43.97 0.88
N ALA A 794 27.91 43.38 -0.21
CA ALA A 794 28.34 42.04 -0.63
C ALA A 794 29.82 42.07 -1.01
N ALA A 795 30.59 41.13 -0.45
CA ALA A 795 31.98 40.93 -0.79
C ALA A 795 32.15 40.56 -2.27
N ASP A 796 33.18 41.12 -2.91
CA ASP A 796 33.57 40.73 -4.27
C ASP A 796 33.97 39.24 -4.27
N PRO A 797 33.46 38.37 -5.16
CA PRO A 797 33.73 36.92 -5.14
C PRO A 797 35.21 36.53 -5.28
N GLY A 798 36.08 37.47 -5.66
CA GLY A 798 37.53 37.29 -5.74
C GLY A 798 38.33 37.78 -4.53
N ALA A 799 37.70 38.44 -3.56
CA ALA A 799 38.33 38.73 -2.28
C ALA A 799 38.39 37.41 -1.49
N GLY A 800 39.52 37.09 -0.86
CA GLY A 800 39.69 35.88 -0.05
C GLY A 800 38.70 35.80 1.13
N ILE A 801 38.96 34.92 2.10
CA ILE A 801 38.09 34.79 3.28
C ILE A 801 38.09 36.12 4.04
N LEU A 802 36.92 36.75 4.09
CA LEU A 802 36.71 37.98 4.87
C LEU A 802 36.31 37.59 6.28
N ILE A 803 37.00 38.19 7.25
CA ILE A 803 36.80 37.96 8.68
C ILE A 803 36.34 39.27 9.29
N ASP A 804 35.17 39.25 9.91
CA ASP A 804 34.67 40.37 10.73
C ASP A 804 35.38 40.38 12.10
N PRO A 805 35.60 41.55 12.75
CA PRO A 805 36.29 41.63 14.04
C PRO A 805 35.69 40.79 15.18
N TRP A 806 34.43 40.37 15.08
CA TRP A 806 33.76 39.51 16.08
C TRP A 806 33.67 38.03 15.65
N SER A 807 34.28 37.67 14.53
CA SER A 807 34.27 36.30 14.03
C SER A 807 35.46 35.50 14.54
N GLN A 808 35.20 34.24 14.88
CA GLN A 808 36.24 33.25 15.17
C GLN A 808 36.68 32.61 13.85
N LEU A 809 37.99 32.41 13.71
CA LEU A 809 38.57 31.78 12.53
C LEU A 809 38.83 30.31 12.84
N SER A 810 38.22 29.41 12.08
CA SER A 810 38.42 27.98 12.21
C SER A 810 39.25 27.45 11.06
N ALA A 811 40.31 26.72 11.38
CA ALA A 811 41.15 26.01 10.42
C ALA A 811 41.03 24.50 10.69
N THR A 812 40.45 23.74 9.76
CA THR A 812 40.26 22.29 9.90
C THR A 812 40.80 21.54 8.69
N GLN A 813 41.32 20.34 8.92
CA GLN A 813 41.75 19.44 7.86
C GLN A 813 41.40 17.99 8.20
N SER A 814 41.27 17.16 7.17
CA SER A 814 40.87 15.75 7.30
C SER A 814 41.94 14.79 6.76
N ALA A 815 43.17 15.26 6.55
CA ALA A 815 44.23 14.45 5.97
C ALA A 815 44.90 13.54 7.00
N VAL A 816 45.17 14.04 8.20
CA VAL A 816 45.82 13.28 9.29
C VAL A 816 45.30 13.79 10.65
N PRO A 817 44.96 12.92 11.63
CA PRO A 817 44.60 13.39 12.97
C PRO A 817 45.77 14.12 13.63
N LEU A 818 45.50 15.30 14.16
CA LEU A 818 46.46 16.14 14.87
C LEU A 818 46.62 15.67 16.31
N ASP A 819 47.80 15.89 16.87
CA ASP A 819 48.11 15.58 18.28
C ASP A 819 47.84 14.13 18.73
N VAL A 820 47.74 13.20 17.76
CA VAL A 820 47.54 11.76 17.99
C VAL A 820 48.78 11.00 17.51
N ASP A 821 49.22 10.01 18.28
CA ASP A 821 50.29 9.11 17.87
C ASP A 821 49.76 8.14 16.78
N ILE A 822 50.26 8.34 15.56
CA ILE A 822 49.93 7.55 14.38
C ILE A 822 51.06 6.58 14.03
N VAL A 823 50.69 5.46 13.41
CA VAL A 823 51.61 4.39 13.01
C VAL A 823 51.75 4.31 11.49
N ARG A 824 50.68 4.61 10.75
CA ARG A 824 50.61 4.54 9.28
C ARG A 824 49.62 5.58 8.74
N ILE A 825 49.58 5.75 7.41
CA ILE A 825 48.51 6.48 6.71
C ILE A 825 48.03 5.58 5.57
N GLY A 826 46.84 4.99 5.74
CA GLY A 826 46.37 3.89 4.90
C GLY A 826 47.41 2.76 4.88
N ALA A 827 47.78 2.30 3.68
CA ALA A 827 48.83 1.30 3.51
C ALA A 827 50.28 1.86 3.59
N SER A 828 50.48 3.16 3.77
CA SER A 828 51.79 3.84 3.67
C SER A 828 52.52 3.94 5.02
N ARG A 829 53.87 3.82 5.03
CA ARG A 829 54.70 4.03 6.23
C ARG A 829 54.98 5.52 6.41
N LEU A 830 55.04 5.97 7.65
CA LEU A 830 55.40 7.36 7.96
C LEU A 830 56.88 7.61 7.73
N ALA A 831 57.22 8.83 7.32
CA ALA A 831 58.60 9.31 7.36
C ALA A 831 59.17 9.24 8.79
N ASP A 832 60.47 8.97 8.92
CA ASP A 832 61.12 8.81 10.23
C ASP A 832 60.87 10.03 11.13
N GLY A 833 60.32 9.78 12.32
CA GLY A 833 60.01 10.81 13.32
C GLY A 833 58.65 11.49 13.18
N GLU A 834 57.87 11.24 12.12
CA GLU A 834 56.56 11.87 11.89
C GLU A 834 55.38 11.06 12.48
N ARG A 835 55.53 10.56 13.71
CA ARG A 835 54.49 9.78 14.39
C ARG A 835 53.40 10.62 15.02
N ARG A 836 53.56 11.94 15.08
CA ARG A 836 52.58 12.89 15.63
C ARG A 836 52.76 14.23 14.94
N VAL A 837 51.68 14.80 14.43
CA VAL A 837 51.69 16.15 13.88
C VAL A 837 51.04 17.09 14.89
N VAL A 838 51.80 18.06 15.39
CA VAL A 838 51.33 19.08 16.32
C VAL A 838 51.40 20.43 15.61
N LEU A 839 50.32 21.21 15.71
CA LEU A 839 50.33 22.59 15.23
C LEU A 839 51.14 23.46 16.19
N GLY A 840 52.03 24.28 15.64
CA GLY A 840 52.78 25.26 16.42
C GLY A 840 51.90 26.43 16.88
N PRO A 841 52.45 27.34 17.71
CA PRO A 841 51.72 28.53 18.13
C PRO A 841 51.31 29.36 16.90
N VAL A 842 50.04 29.77 16.87
CA VAL A 842 49.50 30.61 15.80
C VAL A 842 49.98 32.03 15.99
N THR A 843 50.46 32.65 14.90
CA THR A 843 50.83 34.07 14.89
C THR A 843 50.00 34.80 13.84
N ILE A 844 49.47 35.95 14.20
CA ILE A 844 48.78 36.86 13.29
C ILE A 844 49.73 38.03 13.01
N ALA A 845 50.18 38.16 11.76
CA ALA A 845 51.08 39.23 11.33
C ALA A 845 50.33 40.26 10.49
N GLN A 846 50.59 41.55 10.75
CA GLN A 846 50.20 42.63 9.84
C GLN A 846 51.41 43.06 9.03
N GLN A 847 51.19 43.50 7.78
CA GLN A 847 52.24 43.85 6.80
C GLN A 847 53.28 44.90 7.32
N LEU A 848 52.99 45.59 8.42
CA LEU A 848 53.78 46.69 9.00
C LEU A 848 53.98 46.58 10.54
N ALA A 849 53.65 45.45 11.18
CA ALA A 849 53.82 45.25 12.63
C ALA A 849 54.41 43.87 12.98
N LEU A 850 55.07 43.75 14.14
CA LEU A 850 55.47 42.46 14.70
C LEU A 850 54.22 41.62 14.95
N GLY A 851 54.17 40.40 14.43
CA GLY A 851 53.04 39.50 14.63
C GLY A 851 52.86 39.12 16.10
N TYR A 852 51.62 38.92 16.53
CA TYR A 852 51.27 38.51 17.90
C TYR A 852 50.78 37.07 17.92
N SER A 853 50.99 36.38 19.04
CA SER A 853 50.46 35.03 19.25
C SER A 853 48.99 35.10 19.64
N ALA A 854 48.17 34.20 19.07
CA ALA A 854 46.75 34.09 19.39
C ALA A 854 46.49 32.82 20.22
N GLU A 855 45.56 32.88 21.18
CA GLU A 855 45.06 31.68 21.83
C GLU A 855 44.25 30.83 20.86
N THR A 856 44.34 29.50 21.01
CA THR A 856 43.69 28.54 20.12
C THR A 856 42.96 27.46 20.90
N ALA A 857 41.74 27.12 20.46
CA ALA A 857 41.03 25.93 20.92
C ALA A 857 41.13 24.81 19.89
N THR A 858 41.27 23.56 20.34
CA THR A 858 41.33 22.40 19.45
C THR A 858 39.96 22.06 18.87
N LEU A 859 39.88 21.88 17.55
CA LEU A 859 38.70 21.37 16.86
C LEU A 859 38.89 19.89 16.54
N THR A 860 37.85 19.08 16.71
CA THR A 860 37.85 17.65 16.37
C THR A 860 37.17 17.40 15.02
N GLY A 861 37.53 16.29 14.38
CA GLY A 861 36.92 15.78 13.16
C GLY A 861 36.99 14.26 13.12
N GLU A 862 36.29 13.67 12.17
CA GLU A 862 36.13 12.22 12.06
C GLU A 862 37.27 11.59 11.26
N PHE A 863 37.93 10.59 11.85
CA PHE A 863 39.01 9.85 11.23
C PHE A 863 38.79 8.35 11.35
N ALA A 864 39.04 7.61 10.27
CA ALA A 864 38.99 6.15 10.30
C ALA A 864 40.20 5.61 11.07
N SER A 865 39.99 5.14 12.31
CA SER A 865 41.08 4.73 13.20
C SER A 865 41.95 3.62 12.61
N GLY A 866 41.37 2.71 11.83
CA GLY A 866 42.09 1.65 11.10
C GLY A 866 43.08 2.14 10.03
N GLN A 867 42.93 3.38 9.52
CA GLN A 867 43.86 3.98 8.56
C GLN A 867 45.12 4.56 9.22
N TYR A 868 45.08 4.85 10.53
CA TYR A 868 46.15 5.56 11.23
C TYR A 868 46.82 4.74 12.34
N LEU A 869 46.05 3.85 12.98
CA LEU A 869 46.48 3.03 14.11
C LEU A 869 46.65 1.58 13.67
N ASP A 870 47.50 0.83 14.39
CA ASP A 870 47.64 -0.62 14.20
C ASP A 870 46.63 -1.34 15.09
N LEU A 871 45.53 -1.80 14.49
CA LEU A 871 44.41 -2.46 15.17
C LEU A 871 44.42 -3.97 14.87
N SER A 872 43.96 -4.79 15.81
CA SER A 872 43.76 -6.23 15.56
C SER A 872 42.56 -6.48 14.64
N ASP A 873 42.51 -7.61 13.93
CA ASP A 873 41.39 -7.96 13.04
C ASP A 873 40.03 -7.93 13.78
N ASP A 874 40.02 -8.40 15.03
CA ASP A 874 38.86 -8.36 15.92
C ASP A 874 38.44 -6.93 16.30
N ASP A 875 39.39 -6.00 16.45
CA ASP A 875 39.11 -4.60 16.76
C ASP A 875 38.59 -3.84 15.53
N VAL A 876 39.11 -4.16 14.33
CA VAL A 876 38.64 -3.57 13.06
C VAL A 876 37.17 -3.89 12.80
N LEU A 877 36.71 -5.09 13.19
CA LEU A 877 35.31 -5.51 13.03
C LEU A 877 34.37 -4.99 14.12
N ARG A 878 34.89 -4.67 15.32
CA ARG A 878 34.08 -4.23 16.47
C ARG A 878 34.03 -2.71 16.64
N ARG A 879 35.03 -1.98 16.15
CA ARG A 879 35.10 -0.52 16.31
C ARG A 879 34.23 0.21 15.28
N PRO A 880 33.74 1.42 15.62
CA PRO A 880 33.11 2.29 14.65
C PRO A 880 34.05 2.57 13.46
N SER A 881 33.49 2.74 12.26
CA SER A 881 34.30 3.01 11.06
C SER A 881 35.06 4.35 11.12
N PHE A 882 34.58 5.30 11.93
CA PHE A 882 35.21 6.60 12.18
C PHE A 882 35.14 6.97 13.67
N GLU A 883 36.18 7.64 14.17
CA GLU A 883 36.29 8.15 15.55
C GLU A 883 36.64 9.65 15.53
N ASN A 884 36.13 10.42 16.51
CA ASN A 884 36.45 11.84 16.65
C ASN A 884 37.86 12.03 17.21
N MET A 885 38.74 12.68 16.43
CA MET A 885 40.11 13.02 16.81
C MET A 885 40.41 14.50 16.49
N PRO A 886 41.44 15.13 17.08
CA PRO A 886 41.78 16.52 16.75
C PRO A 886 42.06 16.68 15.24
N ALA A 887 41.39 17.62 14.60
CA ALA A 887 41.41 17.86 13.16
C ALA A 887 41.89 19.27 12.79
N GLY A 888 41.84 20.20 13.75
CA GLY A 888 42.13 21.60 13.49
C GLY A 888 42.16 22.44 14.74
N ILE A 889 42.12 23.75 14.53
CA ILE A 889 42.14 24.77 15.59
C ILE A 889 41.12 25.86 15.29
N GLN A 890 40.61 26.45 16.35
CA GLN A 890 39.83 27.66 16.34
C GLN A 890 40.68 28.78 16.94
N ILE A 891 40.76 29.89 16.24
CA ILE A 891 41.54 31.08 16.61
C ILE A 891 40.54 32.19 16.94
N ASP A 892 40.66 32.75 18.14
CA ASP A 892 39.92 33.96 18.52
C ASP A 892 40.84 35.17 18.35
N PRO A 893 40.60 36.05 17.36
CA PRO A 893 41.45 37.21 17.12
C PRO A 893 41.37 38.27 18.25
N ARG A 894 40.47 38.11 19.23
CA ARG A 894 40.30 39.05 20.37
C ARG A 894 41.30 38.81 21.50
N ASP A 895 41.80 37.59 21.66
CA ASP A 895 42.73 37.21 22.73
C ASP A 895 44.20 37.56 22.40
N ALA A 896 44.37 38.47 21.44
CA ALA A 896 45.65 39.03 21.03
C ALA A 896 46.13 40.11 22.01
N ASP A 897 47.20 39.82 22.76
CA ASP A 897 47.88 40.86 23.54
C ASP A 897 48.36 41.99 22.62
N LEU A 898 47.70 43.15 22.74
CA LEU A 898 48.00 44.45 22.11
C LEU A 898 47.76 44.52 20.59
N VAL A 899 46.56 44.97 20.19
CA VAL A 899 46.36 45.62 18.87
C VAL A 899 46.89 47.06 18.96
N PRO A 900 48.01 47.43 18.30
CA PRO A 900 48.45 48.82 18.25
C PRO A 900 47.61 49.55 17.20
N GLY A 901 46.82 50.53 17.63
CA GLY A 901 46.07 51.41 16.73
C GLY A 901 44.56 51.18 16.77
N VAL A 902 43.93 51.61 17.87
CA VAL A 902 42.47 51.75 17.95
C VAL A 902 42.03 52.79 16.91
N VAL A 903 41.36 52.35 15.84
CA VAL A 903 40.64 53.25 14.92
C VAL A 903 39.21 53.37 15.45
N TRP A 904 38.87 54.56 15.96
CA TRP A 904 37.48 54.88 16.29
C TRP A 904 36.70 55.12 15.00
N VAL A 905 35.77 54.22 14.68
CA VAL A 905 34.75 54.44 13.66
C VAL A 905 33.45 54.76 14.38
N GLN A 906 32.79 55.88 14.06
CA GLN A 906 31.42 56.13 14.50
C GLN A 906 30.44 55.44 13.54
N PRO A 907 29.76 54.35 13.93
CA PRO A 907 28.72 53.76 13.10
C PRO A 907 27.47 54.65 13.10
N HIS A 908 26.93 54.94 11.91
CA HIS A 908 25.58 55.47 11.74
C HIS A 908 24.59 54.30 11.66
N TYR A 909 23.58 54.29 12.54
CA TYR A 909 22.53 53.28 12.55
C TYR A 909 21.26 53.82 11.87
N VAL A 910 20.55 52.95 11.14
CA VAL A 910 19.14 53.15 10.75
C VAL A 910 18.33 52.03 11.39
N THR A 911 17.37 52.39 12.23
CA THR A 911 16.52 51.45 12.97
C THR A 911 15.21 51.24 12.22
N SER A 912 14.83 49.99 11.94
CA SER A 912 13.48 49.64 11.48
C SER A 912 12.80 48.73 12.52
N PHE A 913 11.59 49.08 12.95
CA PHE A 913 10.82 48.30 13.91
C PHE A 913 9.87 47.31 13.21
N PRO A 914 9.89 46.00 13.53
CA PRO A 914 8.75 45.14 13.27
C PRO A 914 7.76 45.26 14.44
N HIS A 915 6.46 45.17 14.14
CA HIS A 915 5.30 45.27 15.06
C HIS A 915 4.64 46.65 15.15
N HIS A 916 3.91 47.01 14.10
CA HIS A 916 2.48 47.32 14.25
C HIS A 916 1.73 46.83 13.01
N ASP A 917 0.66 46.09 13.31
CA ASP A 917 -0.16 45.32 12.40
C ASP A 917 -1.18 46.24 11.69
N THR A 918 -1.12 46.29 10.35
CA THR A 918 -2.19 46.87 9.53
C THR A 918 -2.44 45.95 8.34
N GLY A 919 -3.55 45.22 8.42
CA GLY A 919 -4.35 44.77 7.28
C GLY A 919 -3.62 43.88 6.28
N GLY A 920 -3.66 42.57 6.53
CA GLY A 920 -3.08 41.55 5.68
C GLY A 920 -3.54 41.65 4.22
N PHE A 921 -2.58 41.99 3.37
CA PHE A 921 -2.55 41.92 1.90
C PHE A 921 -2.79 40.50 1.32
N LEU A 922 -3.27 39.55 2.13
CA LEU A 922 -3.52 38.15 1.75
C LEU A 922 -5.01 37.83 1.47
N ASP A 923 -5.91 38.82 1.55
CA ASP A 923 -7.31 38.67 1.10
C ASP A 923 -7.54 39.09 -0.37
N SER A 924 -6.47 39.31 -1.15
CA SER A 924 -6.60 39.60 -2.58
C SER A 924 -5.46 38.99 -3.41
N VAL A 925 -5.17 37.70 -3.21
CA VAL A 925 -4.43 36.91 -4.20
C VAL A 925 -5.42 35.95 -4.87
N GLU A 926 -6.05 36.51 -5.89
CA GLU A 926 -6.76 35.81 -6.94
C GLU A 926 -5.83 34.72 -7.50
N ALA A 927 -6.29 33.46 -7.45
CA ALA A 927 -5.58 32.25 -7.87
C ALA A 927 -5.18 32.21 -9.37
N ALA A 928 -5.32 33.32 -10.10
CA ALA A 928 -4.81 33.52 -11.45
C ALA A 928 -3.40 34.14 -11.49
N ALA A 929 -2.94 34.81 -10.42
CA ALA A 929 -1.64 35.50 -10.40
C ALA A 929 -0.46 34.59 -9.96
N VAL A 930 -0.73 33.52 -9.21
CA VAL A 930 0.28 32.52 -8.80
C VAL A 930 0.61 31.56 -9.95
N SER A 931 -0.31 31.36 -10.89
CA SER A 931 -0.07 30.62 -12.14
C SER A 931 0.76 31.44 -13.15
N GLY A 932 0.68 32.78 -13.11
CA GLY A 932 1.46 33.66 -13.97
C GLY A 932 2.94 33.78 -13.58
N LEU A 933 3.27 33.64 -12.28
CA LEU A 933 4.65 33.74 -11.80
C LEU A 933 5.43 32.43 -11.85
N ALA A 934 4.77 31.27 -11.79
CA ALA A 934 5.43 29.97 -12.04
C ALA A 934 5.68 29.72 -13.55
N VAL A 935 4.84 30.29 -14.43
CA VAL A 935 5.03 30.28 -15.90
C VAL A 935 6.02 31.37 -16.35
N ALA A 936 6.14 32.49 -15.61
CA ALA A 936 7.20 33.47 -15.84
C ALA A 936 8.57 33.05 -15.25
N ALA A 937 8.61 32.22 -14.20
CA ALA A 937 9.85 31.72 -13.59
C ALA A 937 10.50 30.56 -14.35
N THR A 938 9.80 29.93 -15.31
CA THR A 938 10.39 29.00 -16.29
C THR A 938 10.68 29.66 -17.64
N ALA A 939 10.29 30.93 -17.83
CA ALA A 939 10.59 31.72 -19.04
C ALA A 939 11.57 32.89 -18.80
N ALA A 940 12.06 33.11 -17.57
CA ALA A 940 13.00 34.17 -17.23
C ALA A 940 14.36 33.65 -16.74
N GLY A 941 14.85 32.56 -17.34
CA GLY A 941 16.26 32.19 -17.33
C GLY A 941 17.08 33.14 -18.22
N SER A 942 17.14 34.42 -17.87
CA SER A 942 18.06 35.39 -18.47
C SER A 942 18.53 36.38 -17.42
N SER A 943 19.78 36.21 -16.99
CA SER A 943 20.48 37.21 -16.20
C SER A 943 20.59 38.54 -16.96
N VAL A 944 20.48 39.65 -16.23
CA VAL A 944 20.60 41.03 -16.73
C VAL A 944 22.09 41.41 -17.01
N ALA A 945 22.92 40.43 -17.40
CA ALA A 945 24.36 40.57 -17.56
C ALA A 945 24.90 40.26 -18.98
N ARG A 946 24.05 40.30 -20.02
CA ARG A 946 24.49 40.11 -21.42
C ARG A 946 24.11 41.21 -22.42
N THR A 947 23.67 42.38 -21.97
CA THR A 947 23.34 43.51 -22.87
C THR A 947 24.54 44.30 -23.40
N ARG A 948 25.78 43.81 -23.28
CA ARG A 948 26.97 44.43 -23.93
C ARG A 948 27.53 43.70 -25.15
N TYR A 949 26.92 42.60 -25.60
CA TYR A 949 27.38 41.89 -26.82
C TYR A 949 26.23 41.30 -27.66
N ALA A 950 25.23 42.11 -28.01
CA ALA A 950 24.23 41.74 -29.00
C ALA A 950 24.14 42.81 -30.10
N THR A 951 25.03 42.73 -31.08
CA THR A 951 24.75 43.24 -32.42
C THR A 951 23.64 42.40 -33.04
N ALA A 952 22.67 43.02 -33.71
CA ALA A 952 21.59 42.35 -34.41
C ALA A 952 22.15 41.34 -35.42
N GLY A 953 21.94 40.05 -35.17
CA GLY A 953 22.19 38.99 -36.14
C GLY A 953 21.03 38.91 -37.12
N SER A 954 21.32 39.13 -38.40
CA SER A 954 20.41 38.92 -39.52
C SER A 954 19.93 37.46 -39.61
N ASP A 955 18.69 37.28 -40.07
CA ASP A 955 18.06 35.98 -40.34
C ASP A 955 19.03 34.96 -40.95
N LEU A 956 19.17 33.81 -40.29
CA LEU A 956 19.86 32.65 -40.83
C LEU A 956 18.92 31.96 -41.84
N SER A 957 18.90 32.44 -43.08
CA SER A 957 18.33 31.71 -44.20
C SER A 957 19.28 30.56 -44.58
N ILE A 958 18.80 29.32 -44.54
CA ILE A 958 19.52 28.17 -45.09
C ILE A 958 19.53 28.31 -46.61
N ALA A 959 20.69 28.62 -47.19
CA ALA A 959 20.86 28.69 -48.63
C ALA A 959 20.59 27.31 -49.27
N HIS A 960 19.97 27.30 -50.47
CA HIS A 960 19.78 26.07 -51.25
C HIS A 960 21.11 25.35 -51.46
N PRO A 961 21.14 23.99 -51.48
CA PRO A 961 22.37 23.24 -51.63
C PRO A 961 23.05 23.61 -52.94
N GLY A 962 24.13 24.40 -52.84
CA GLY A 962 24.91 24.85 -53.98
C GLY A 962 25.44 23.65 -54.75
N GLN A 963 25.29 23.69 -56.06
CA GLN A 963 25.83 22.66 -56.93
C GLN A 963 27.35 22.84 -57.05
N MET A 964 28.09 21.78 -56.77
CA MET A 964 29.56 21.75 -56.80
C MET A 964 30.03 21.05 -58.07
N VAL A 965 31.16 21.50 -58.60
CA VAL A 965 31.91 20.80 -59.66
C VAL A 965 33.38 20.69 -59.25
N VAL A 966 34.01 19.57 -59.60
CA VAL A 966 35.43 19.35 -59.38
C VAL A 966 36.22 19.98 -60.53
N VAL A 967 37.07 20.95 -60.21
CA VAL A 967 37.91 21.66 -61.19
C VAL A 967 39.38 21.53 -60.85
N SER A 968 40.25 21.65 -61.84
CA SER A 968 41.68 21.70 -61.60
C SER A 968 42.02 22.90 -60.71
N ALA A 969 42.82 22.68 -59.66
CA ALA A 969 43.26 23.72 -58.73
C ALA A 969 44.17 24.77 -59.42
N ASN A 970 44.83 24.40 -60.52
CA ASN A 970 45.77 25.28 -61.22
C ASN A 970 45.12 26.11 -62.34
N THR A 971 44.04 25.60 -62.95
CA THR A 971 43.45 26.22 -64.15
C THR A 971 41.97 26.59 -63.98
N LEU A 972 41.31 26.14 -62.91
CA LEU A 972 39.88 26.30 -62.65
C LEU A 972 38.97 25.77 -63.77
N GLN A 973 39.50 24.96 -64.70
CA GLN A 973 38.72 24.28 -65.72
C GLN A 973 38.35 22.86 -65.28
N ALA A 974 37.27 22.34 -65.87
CA ALA A 974 36.80 20.99 -65.62
C ALA A 974 37.88 19.96 -65.96
N VAL A 975 38.04 18.95 -65.10
CA VAL A 975 39.09 17.93 -65.22
C VAL A 975 38.78 17.01 -66.41
N PRO A 976 39.72 16.80 -67.35
CA PRO A 976 39.49 15.89 -68.47
C PRO A 976 39.25 14.46 -67.99
N GLY A 977 38.03 13.94 -68.19
CA GLY A 977 37.62 12.58 -67.78
C GLY A 977 36.71 12.50 -66.55
N GLY A 978 36.39 13.62 -65.88
CA GLY A 978 35.36 13.67 -64.83
C GLY A 978 34.00 14.14 -65.36
N PRO A 979 32.86 13.78 -64.72
CA PRO A 979 31.56 14.27 -65.15
C PRO A 979 31.45 15.79 -64.90
N ALA A 980 31.29 16.57 -65.98
CA ALA A 980 31.07 18.02 -65.94
C ALA A 980 29.61 18.37 -65.58
N THR A 981 29.03 17.68 -64.59
CA THR A 981 27.67 17.90 -64.12
C THR A 981 27.67 18.32 -62.65
N ALA A 982 26.90 19.37 -62.39
CA ALA A 982 26.59 19.88 -61.07
C ALA A 982 26.14 18.76 -60.11
N MET A 983 26.80 18.65 -58.96
CA MET A 983 26.53 17.60 -57.97
C MET A 983 26.51 18.16 -56.53
N THR A 984 25.92 17.42 -55.60
CA THR A 984 25.88 17.83 -54.18
C THR A 984 27.27 17.75 -53.55
N PHE A 985 27.55 18.60 -52.56
CA PHE A 985 28.85 18.68 -51.88
C PHE A 985 29.44 17.31 -51.50
N THR A 986 28.63 16.43 -50.91
CA THR A 986 29.05 15.09 -50.45
C THR A 986 29.54 14.18 -51.59
N LEU A 987 28.91 14.26 -52.77
CA LEU A 987 29.32 13.49 -53.96
C LEU A 987 30.61 14.04 -54.54
N ALA A 988 30.79 15.36 -54.50
CA ALA A 988 31.99 16.03 -55.00
C ALA A 988 33.22 15.72 -54.11
N GLU A 989 33.04 15.65 -52.79
CA GLU A 989 34.10 15.30 -51.85
C GLU A 989 34.56 13.83 -51.99
N GLN A 990 33.62 12.90 -52.23
CA GLN A 990 33.96 11.50 -52.51
C GLN A 990 34.77 11.34 -53.81
N GLN A 991 34.44 12.10 -54.86
CA GLN A 991 35.23 12.08 -56.10
C GLN A 991 36.61 12.73 -55.94
N LEU A 992 36.72 13.82 -55.18
CA LEU A 992 38.00 14.45 -54.88
C LEU A 992 38.95 13.47 -54.18
N THR A 993 38.40 12.67 -53.26
CA THR A 993 39.14 11.64 -52.53
C THR A 993 39.56 10.49 -53.45
N ALA A 994 38.72 10.12 -54.43
CA ALA A 994 39.02 9.06 -55.39
C ALA A 994 40.09 9.46 -56.44
N LEU A 995 40.25 10.75 -56.74
CA LEU A 995 41.19 11.24 -57.76
C LEU A 995 42.65 11.39 -57.28
N GLY A 996 42.92 11.29 -55.97
CA GLY A 996 44.26 11.33 -55.40
C GLY A 996 44.91 12.73 -55.43
N ALA A 997 45.68 13.07 -54.39
CA ALA A 997 46.04 14.44 -54.00
C ALA A 997 47.03 15.20 -54.90
N THR A 998 46.73 15.39 -56.18
CA THR A 998 47.45 16.36 -57.02
C THR A 998 46.51 17.26 -57.82
N ALA A 999 46.39 18.51 -57.36
CA ALA A 999 45.88 19.70 -58.06
C ALA A 999 44.41 19.70 -58.54
N VAL A 1000 43.48 19.29 -57.68
CA VAL A 1000 42.03 19.41 -57.90
C VAL A 1000 41.36 20.06 -56.68
N GLN A 1001 40.35 20.89 -56.90
CA GLN A 1001 39.59 21.54 -55.82
C GLN A 1001 38.10 21.65 -56.16
N LEU A 1002 37.27 21.81 -55.13
CA LEU A 1002 35.83 21.98 -55.27
C LEU A 1002 35.49 23.44 -55.55
N MET A 1003 34.72 23.69 -56.61
CA MET A 1003 34.20 25.01 -56.93
C MET A 1003 32.67 25.00 -56.86
N ALA A 1004 32.11 25.95 -56.11
CA ALA A 1004 30.67 26.17 -56.03
C ALA A 1004 30.19 26.95 -57.26
N LEU A 1005 29.17 26.43 -57.94
CA LEU A 1005 28.44 27.18 -58.95
C LEU A 1005 27.48 28.12 -58.22
N GLY A 1006 27.91 29.38 -58.05
CA GLY A 1006 27.09 30.40 -57.40
C GLY A 1006 25.77 30.60 -58.14
N GLY A 1007 24.66 30.30 -57.47
CA GLY A 1007 23.33 30.69 -57.92
C GLY A 1007 23.20 32.22 -57.84
N ALA A 1008 22.78 32.85 -58.93
CA ALA A 1008 22.31 34.23 -58.91
C ALA A 1008 21.11 34.31 -57.95
N GLY A 1009 21.28 35.06 -56.86
CA GLY A 1009 20.20 35.47 -55.97
C GLY A 1009 19.42 36.62 -56.58
#